data_AF-A0A8T1ZP16-F1
#
_entry.id   AF-A0A8T1ZP16-F1
#
_cell.length_a   1.000
_cell.length_b   1.000
_cell.length_c   1.000
_cell.angle_alpha   90.00
_cell.angle_beta   90.00
_cell.angle_gamma   90.00
#
_symmetry.space_group_name_H-M   'P 1'
#
loop_
_entity.id
_entity.type
_entity.pdbx_description
1 polymer ?
#
loop_
_entity_poly.entity_id
_entity_poly.type
_entity_poly.pdbx_seq_one_letter_code
_entity_poly.pdbx_strand_id
1 'polypeptide(L)'
;MGEIGGEELVLDVDETIFVAVAEDLERSKTTVLWAARNFSGKKICLLYVHRTARAASWTHKKLVGGSFKKHDVKVIERAEKPKVDELMNSYLSLLSETEVQTDKLCIAGQNIEECIVELIARHKIKWLVMGAASDKHYSWKMTDLKSKKAIFVCKKAPDSCHIWFLCKGYLIFTRASNEDINNRQTMPPLVQLDSDNETRKSEKLESSYMRRRLRYWRSLLEQDGEKDTGQLDREKVEPRETPHFSSGSSSSFGEPVGPEPVSPELVDSDTVTTSNVEEKEREGDVARKVHRYDKAMHDISESERTVYGEAGKKWKEDASTTEALCKAKALEGLCIKESSQRKRLEELLEKEKHEVKMVIEQNNGFMKELQMVQGQNLKLESQMRKLQELEKEHGEKFDTAMELLKSFRQKRDEIRIDHENAVKEVTALRRLIKGETGESSGSEMLDYSFMEINEATNEFDPSWKLGEGKYGSVYKGNLQHLQVAVKMLPSYGSLNHFEFERRVEILSRVRHPNLVTLMGACPESRSLIYQYIPNGSLEDCFSSENNVPALSWESRIRIASEICSALLFLHSNIPCIIHGNLKPSKILLDSNLVTKINDYGISQLIPIDRFDKSDPHVDPHYFVSREMTLESDIYAFGIILLQLLTKRPVSGILRDVKCALENDNISAVLDNSAGDWPIARGKKLANVAIRCCKKNPMNRPDLAVVLRFIDRMKAPGVPSSETSYSDQKVPRRPPSHYLCPIFQEVMKDPLIAADGFTYEAEAIREWLANGHDTSPMTNLKMEDCNLIPNHALHLAIQDWQNQW
;
A
#
# COMPACT_ATOMS: atom_id res chain seq x y z
N MET A 1 -4.38 59.68 4.36
CA MET A 1 -3.17 58.85 4.14
C MET A 1 -2.10 59.67 3.42
N GLY A 2 -0.95 59.08 3.14
CA GLY A 2 -0.05 59.51 2.06
C GLY A 2 0.10 58.39 1.04
N GLU A 3 0.08 58.72 -0.25
CA GLU A 3 0.39 57.78 -1.33
C GLU A 3 1.92 57.66 -1.45
N ILE A 4 2.45 56.43 -1.53
CA ILE A 4 3.90 56.16 -1.48
C ILE A 4 4.54 56.28 -2.89
N GLY A 5 4.05 57.24 -3.68
CA GLY A 5 4.44 57.51 -5.06
C GLY A 5 3.64 58.70 -5.56
N GLY A 6 4.33 59.76 -6.00
CA GLY A 6 3.69 61.01 -6.40
C GLY A 6 3.47 61.10 -7.90
N GLU A 7 2.44 60.41 -8.39
CA GLU A 7 1.83 60.63 -9.71
C GLU A 7 0.35 60.22 -9.60
N GLU A 8 -0.57 61.03 -10.12
CA GLU A 8 -2.01 60.82 -9.95
C GLU A 8 -2.48 59.73 -10.92
N LEU A 9 -2.38 58.48 -10.49
CA LEU A 9 -2.72 57.29 -11.28
C LEU A 9 -4.20 57.31 -11.69
N VAL A 10 -4.44 57.67 -12.96
CA VAL A 10 -5.71 57.47 -13.66
C VAL A 10 -5.88 55.97 -13.92
N LEU A 11 -6.33 55.26 -12.89
CA LEU A 11 -6.65 53.84 -12.95
C LEU A 11 -7.90 53.64 -13.80
N ASP A 12 -7.80 52.79 -14.82
CA ASP A 12 -8.98 52.32 -15.57
C ASP A 12 -9.74 51.29 -14.71
N VAL A 13 -10.69 51.79 -13.92
CA VAL A 13 -11.47 51.00 -12.97
C VAL A 13 -12.43 50.03 -13.66
N ASP A 14 -12.72 50.23 -14.95
CA ASP A 14 -13.71 49.48 -15.73
C ASP A 14 -13.07 48.32 -16.52
N GLU A 15 -11.74 48.28 -16.59
CA GLU A 15 -10.96 47.14 -17.09
C GLU A 15 -10.04 46.48 -16.02
N THR A 16 -10.00 47.00 -14.78
CA THR A 16 -9.07 46.54 -13.74
C THR A 16 -9.71 45.78 -12.57
N ILE A 17 -9.26 44.56 -12.34
CA ILE A 17 -9.53 43.76 -11.14
C ILE A 17 -8.50 44.11 -10.06
N PHE A 18 -8.96 44.53 -8.88
CA PHE A 18 -8.09 44.85 -7.75
C PHE A 18 -7.89 43.63 -6.86
N VAL A 19 -6.67 43.36 -6.40
CA VAL A 19 -6.34 42.19 -5.58
C VAL A 19 -5.62 42.61 -4.30
N ALA A 20 -6.27 42.45 -3.14
CA ALA A 20 -5.70 42.83 -1.85
C ALA A 20 -4.66 41.81 -1.37
N VAL A 21 -3.39 42.22 -1.30
CA VAL A 21 -2.25 41.36 -0.90
C VAL A 21 -1.77 41.61 0.53
N ALA A 22 -1.05 40.63 1.07
CA ALA A 22 -0.50 40.64 2.42
C ALA A 22 1.01 40.95 2.41
N GLU A 23 1.57 41.18 3.60
CA GLU A 23 3.03 41.32 3.82
C GLU A 23 3.79 39.98 3.64
N ASP A 24 3.06 38.87 3.60
CA ASP A 24 3.58 37.50 3.50
C ASP A 24 3.15 36.91 2.14
N LEU A 25 4.13 36.72 1.26
CA LEU A 25 3.96 36.33 -0.15
C LEU A 25 3.05 35.11 -0.30
N GLU A 26 3.34 34.02 0.42
CA GLU A 26 2.63 32.74 0.30
C GLU A 26 1.15 32.82 0.73
N ARG A 27 0.76 33.78 1.58
CA ARG A 27 -0.65 33.92 2.01
C ARG A 27 -1.56 34.50 0.94
N SER A 28 -1.04 35.38 0.08
CA SER A 28 -1.83 35.95 -1.03
C SER A 28 -1.48 35.38 -2.40
N LYS A 29 -0.37 34.64 -2.55
CA LYS A 29 0.03 33.95 -3.80
C LYS A 29 -1.11 33.16 -4.45
N THR A 30 -1.85 32.37 -3.68
CA THR A 30 -3.01 31.61 -4.21
C THR A 30 -4.20 32.49 -4.60
N THR A 31 -4.34 33.66 -4.01
CA THR A 31 -5.42 34.63 -4.29
C THR A 31 -5.10 35.44 -5.55
N VAL A 32 -3.83 35.85 -5.69
CA VAL A 32 -3.28 36.54 -6.86
C VAL A 32 -3.34 35.66 -8.11
N LEU A 33 -2.85 34.42 -8.02
CA LEU A 33 -2.92 33.46 -9.14
C LEU A 33 -4.36 33.03 -9.46
N TRP A 34 -5.28 33.04 -8.49
CA TRP A 34 -6.71 32.82 -8.77
C TRP A 34 -7.29 33.99 -9.57
N ALA A 35 -7.00 35.24 -9.20
CA ALA A 35 -7.46 36.41 -9.96
C ALA A 35 -6.95 36.39 -11.41
N ALA A 36 -5.64 36.19 -11.61
CA ALA A 36 -5.02 36.11 -12.93
C ALA A 36 -5.62 35.01 -13.83
N ARG A 37 -6.05 33.89 -13.24
CA ARG A 37 -6.68 32.79 -13.98
C ARG A 37 -8.16 33.02 -14.29
N ASN A 38 -8.92 33.63 -13.39
CA ASN A 38 -10.39 33.75 -13.55
C ASN A 38 -10.81 35.01 -14.32
N PHE A 39 -9.91 35.99 -14.45
CA PHE A 39 -10.12 37.24 -15.19
C PHE A 39 -9.04 37.43 -16.27
N SER A 40 -8.70 36.36 -16.99
CA SER A 40 -7.73 36.39 -18.09
C SER A 40 -8.14 37.41 -19.15
N GLY A 41 -7.25 38.36 -19.46
CA GLY A 41 -7.51 39.46 -20.41
C GLY A 41 -7.99 40.77 -19.76
N LYS A 42 -8.35 40.78 -18.47
CA LYS A 42 -8.54 42.02 -17.68
C LYS A 42 -7.24 42.42 -16.99
N LYS A 43 -7.08 43.71 -16.68
CA LYS A 43 -5.91 44.23 -15.97
C LYS A 43 -5.97 43.84 -14.49
N ILE A 44 -4.82 43.59 -13.84
CA ILE A 44 -4.75 43.29 -12.40
C ILE A 44 -3.96 44.35 -11.64
N CYS A 45 -4.61 45.04 -10.70
CA CYS A 45 -3.94 45.95 -9.78
C CYS A 45 -3.74 45.31 -8.40
N LEU A 46 -2.47 45.07 -8.05
CA LEU A 46 -2.09 44.57 -6.74
C LEU A 46 -2.23 45.68 -5.69
N LEU A 47 -3.15 45.53 -4.75
CA LEU A 47 -3.49 46.51 -3.73
C LEU A 47 -2.86 46.12 -2.39
N TYR A 48 -1.93 46.94 -1.90
CA TYR A 48 -1.23 46.72 -0.62
C TYR A 48 -1.37 47.93 0.31
N VAL A 49 -1.63 47.64 1.59
CA VAL A 49 -1.67 48.66 2.64
C VAL A 49 -0.50 48.42 3.58
N HIS A 50 0.51 49.29 3.47
CA HIS A 50 1.67 49.31 4.36
C HIS A 50 1.25 49.80 5.75
N ARG A 51 1.65 49.06 6.79
CA ARG A 51 1.29 49.36 8.17
C ARG A 51 2.40 50.09 8.90
N THR A 52 2.40 51.42 8.80
CA THR A 52 3.32 52.31 9.53
C THR A 52 3.36 51.98 11.02
N ALA A 53 4.55 51.71 11.55
CA ALA A 53 4.72 51.34 12.96
C ALA A 53 4.27 52.46 13.92
N ARG A 54 3.73 52.09 15.09
CA ARG A 54 3.46 53.06 16.17
C ARG A 54 4.79 53.62 16.69
N ALA A 55 4.87 54.95 16.83
CA ALA A 55 5.97 55.66 17.50
C ALA A 55 5.99 55.45 19.04
N ALA A 56 5.62 54.25 19.52
CA ALA A 56 5.51 53.89 20.92
C ALA A 56 6.70 53.06 21.45
N SER A 57 7.63 52.65 20.58
CA SER A 57 8.81 51.83 20.93
C SER A 57 10.07 52.64 21.28
N TRP A 58 9.98 53.98 21.35
CA TRP A 58 11.09 54.85 21.73
C TRP A 58 10.78 55.70 22.98
N THR A 59 10.57 55.01 24.10
CA THR A 59 10.54 55.62 25.44
C THR A 59 11.72 55.16 26.30
N HIS A 60 12.97 55.41 25.89
CA HIS A 60 14.13 55.39 26.80
C HIS A 60 15.36 56.20 26.30
N LYS A 61 15.17 57.50 26.03
CA LYS A 61 16.19 58.54 26.30
C LYS A 61 15.51 59.91 26.39
N LYS A 62 16.00 60.76 27.31
CA LYS A 62 15.42 62.08 27.59
C LYS A 62 15.50 62.99 26.35
N LEU A 63 14.42 63.68 26.01
CA LEU A 63 14.44 65.15 25.84
C LEU A 63 13.03 65.76 25.88
N VAL A 64 13.00 67.07 26.14
CA VAL A 64 11.83 67.85 26.55
C VAL A 64 11.00 68.32 25.36
N GLY A 65 9.67 68.32 25.55
CA GLY A 65 8.70 69.25 24.94
C GLY A 65 8.96 69.73 23.51
N GLY A 66 8.53 68.95 22.52
CA GLY A 66 8.45 69.39 21.12
C GLY A 66 7.23 68.77 20.43
N SER A 67 6.49 69.57 19.66
CA SER A 67 5.43 69.06 18.79
C SER A 67 6.05 68.23 17.66
N PHE A 68 5.59 66.98 17.47
CA PHE A 68 5.99 66.13 16.35
C PHE A 68 5.67 66.82 15.02
N LYS A 69 6.69 67.15 14.22
CA LYS A 69 6.52 67.89 12.98
C LYS A 69 6.33 66.94 11.79
N LYS A 70 5.69 67.45 10.74
CA LYS A 70 5.46 66.78 9.44
C LYS A 70 6.73 66.22 8.74
N HIS A 71 7.92 66.48 9.27
CA HIS A 71 9.20 66.02 8.72
C HIS A 71 9.56 64.59 9.14
N ASP A 72 9.28 64.20 10.38
CA ASP A 72 9.76 62.92 10.94
C ASP A 72 9.08 61.72 10.28
N VAL A 73 7.78 61.86 9.96
CA VAL A 73 6.99 60.87 9.19
C VAL A 73 7.63 60.60 7.82
N LYS A 74 8.07 61.65 7.11
CA LYS A 74 8.73 61.55 5.80
C LYS A 74 10.12 60.92 5.83
N VAL A 75 10.72 60.73 7.01
CA VAL A 75 11.97 59.98 7.17
C VAL A 75 11.68 58.49 7.32
N ILE A 76 10.66 58.12 8.10
CA ILE A 76 10.20 56.73 8.26
C ILE A 76 9.66 56.18 6.93
N GLU A 77 8.82 56.96 6.23
CA GLU A 77 8.28 56.58 4.91
C GLU A 77 9.40 56.29 3.88
N ARG A 78 10.52 57.03 3.93
CA ARG A 78 11.69 56.76 3.07
C ARG A 78 12.47 55.50 3.44
N ALA A 79 12.52 55.14 4.72
CA ALA A 79 13.24 53.96 5.20
C ALA A 79 12.47 52.65 4.94
N GLU A 80 11.14 52.71 4.89
CA GLU A 80 10.29 51.53 4.68
C GLU A 80 9.91 51.31 3.21
N LYS A 81 9.87 52.36 2.37
CA LYS A 81 9.54 52.26 0.94
C LYS A 81 10.30 51.14 0.18
N PRO A 82 11.63 50.97 0.30
CA PRO A 82 12.36 49.95 -0.46
C PRO A 82 11.85 48.52 -0.20
N LYS A 83 11.41 48.22 1.03
CA LYS A 83 10.87 46.90 1.41
C LYS A 83 9.48 46.66 0.84
N VAL A 84 8.66 47.71 0.77
CA VAL A 84 7.34 47.66 0.12
C VAL A 84 7.51 47.46 -1.38
N ASP A 85 8.45 48.15 -2.01
CA ASP A 85 8.76 47.94 -3.43
C ASP A 85 9.32 46.54 -3.70
N GLU A 86 10.22 46.01 -2.88
CA GLU A 86 10.75 44.63 -2.95
C GLU A 86 9.65 43.56 -2.83
N LEU A 87 8.76 43.70 -1.84
CA LEU A 87 7.59 42.82 -1.67
C LEU A 87 6.65 42.86 -2.89
N MET A 88 6.32 44.06 -3.38
CA MET A 88 5.40 44.20 -4.50
C MET A 88 6.02 43.74 -5.82
N ASN A 89 7.33 43.95 -6.01
CA ASN A 89 8.05 43.37 -7.14
C ASN A 89 8.08 41.84 -7.07
N SER A 90 8.11 41.25 -5.87
CA SER A 90 7.97 39.79 -5.68
C SER A 90 6.58 39.28 -6.08
N TYR A 91 5.51 40.03 -5.80
CA TYR A 91 4.16 39.69 -6.31
C TYR A 91 4.02 39.92 -7.82
N LEU A 92 4.66 40.94 -8.40
CA LEU A 92 4.69 41.15 -9.85
C LEU A 92 5.46 40.01 -10.56
N SER A 93 6.53 39.51 -9.97
CA SER A 93 7.26 38.33 -10.48
C SER A 93 6.41 37.05 -10.45
N LEU A 94 5.45 36.91 -9.52
CA LEU A 94 4.48 35.80 -9.56
C LEU A 94 3.45 35.92 -10.69
N LEU A 95 3.33 37.10 -11.30
CA LEU A 95 2.44 37.36 -12.43
C LEU A 95 3.18 37.49 -13.76
N SER A 96 4.52 37.57 -13.78
CA SER A 96 5.30 37.61 -15.03
C SER A 96 5.25 36.29 -15.83
N GLU A 97 4.86 35.19 -15.19
CA GLU A 97 4.52 33.91 -15.84
C GLU A 97 3.07 33.88 -16.41
N THR A 98 2.33 34.99 -16.34
CA THR A 98 0.96 35.12 -16.85
C THR A 98 0.87 36.27 -17.86
N GLU A 99 0.08 36.08 -18.92
CA GLU A 99 -0.12 37.07 -20.00
C GLU A 99 -1.05 38.23 -19.59
N VAL A 100 -0.98 38.66 -18.32
CA VAL A 100 -1.90 39.61 -17.69
C VAL A 100 -1.17 40.94 -17.41
N GLN A 101 -1.75 42.05 -17.88
CA GLN A 101 -1.22 43.38 -17.58
C GLN A 101 -1.38 43.71 -16.09
N THR A 102 -0.32 44.18 -15.44
CA THR A 102 -0.27 44.34 -13.98
C THR A 102 0.15 45.75 -13.52
N ASP A 103 -0.55 46.26 -12.51
CA ASP A 103 -0.27 47.48 -11.76
C ASP A 103 -0.02 47.17 -10.26
N LYS A 104 0.55 48.13 -9.52
CA LYS A 104 0.59 48.12 -8.05
C LYS A 104 0.08 49.44 -7.46
N LEU A 105 -0.77 49.35 -6.44
CA LEU A 105 -1.28 50.48 -5.66
C LEU A 105 -0.92 50.29 -4.17
N CYS A 106 -0.18 51.23 -3.60
CA CYS A 106 0.42 51.12 -2.27
C CYS A 106 0.18 52.38 -1.42
N ILE A 107 -0.46 52.20 -0.25
CA ILE A 107 -0.76 53.29 0.68
C ILE A 107 -0.30 53.00 2.11
N ALA A 108 0.03 54.06 2.87
CA ALA A 108 0.36 53.98 4.29
C ALA A 108 -0.86 54.19 5.19
N GLY A 109 -1.13 53.29 6.14
CA GLY A 109 -2.19 53.46 7.13
C GLY A 109 -2.13 52.50 8.33
N GLN A 110 -2.83 52.85 9.42
CA GLN A 110 -2.74 52.11 10.70
C GLN A 110 -3.68 50.89 10.77
N ASN A 111 -4.86 50.99 10.13
CA ASN A 111 -5.95 50.01 10.14
C ASN A 111 -6.24 49.57 8.70
N ILE A 112 -5.72 48.40 8.31
CA ILE A 112 -5.68 47.95 6.91
C ILE A 112 -7.09 47.80 6.31
N GLU A 113 -8.04 47.33 7.11
CA GLU A 113 -9.45 47.17 6.76
C GLU A 113 -10.18 48.50 6.49
N GLU A 114 -9.86 49.58 7.21
CA GLU A 114 -10.38 50.93 6.94
C GLU A 114 -9.73 51.50 5.67
N CYS A 115 -8.43 51.25 5.49
CA CYS A 115 -7.67 51.70 4.32
C CYS A 115 -8.18 51.10 3.01
N ILE A 116 -8.54 49.80 3.02
CA ILE A 116 -9.16 49.13 1.86
C ILE A 116 -10.53 49.75 1.54
N VAL A 117 -11.35 50.03 2.56
CA VAL A 117 -12.67 50.67 2.36
C VAL A 117 -12.53 52.10 1.80
N GLU A 118 -11.58 52.89 2.30
CA GLU A 118 -11.30 54.24 1.78
C GLU A 118 -10.82 54.19 0.31
N LEU A 119 -9.96 53.23 -0.07
CA LEU A 119 -9.54 53.06 -1.46
C LEU A 119 -10.71 52.70 -2.39
N ILE A 120 -11.59 51.78 -1.99
CA ILE A 120 -12.76 51.41 -2.79
C ILE A 120 -13.66 52.62 -3.03
N ALA A 121 -13.89 53.45 -2.00
CA ALA A 121 -14.68 54.67 -2.14
C ALA A 121 -13.99 55.76 -2.98
N ARG A 122 -12.69 56.00 -2.74
CA ARG A 122 -11.89 57.04 -3.40
C ARG A 122 -11.67 56.77 -4.89
N HIS A 123 -11.34 55.53 -5.25
CA HIS A 123 -11.07 55.11 -6.63
C HIS A 123 -12.27 54.38 -7.27
N LYS A 124 -13.45 54.41 -6.64
CA LYS A 124 -14.70 53.78 -7.12
C LYS A 124 -14.56 52.31 -7.54
N ILE A 125 -13.72 51.54 -6.86
CA ILE A 125 -13.33 50.17 -7.27
C ILE A 125 -14.56 49.28 -7.44
N LYS A 126 -14.84 48.87 -8.68
CA LYS A 126 -15.95 47.96 -9.01
C LYS A 126 -15.69 46.52 -8.58
N TRP A 127 -14.44 46.05 -8.65
CA TRP A 127 -14.09 44.63 -8.50
C TRP A 127 -12.88 44.42 -7.58
N LEU A 128 -13.10 43.71 -6.47
CA LEU A 128 -12.05 43.42 -5.48
C LEU A 128 -11.96 41.92 -5.15
N VAL A 129 -10.75 41.39 -5.17
CA VAL A 129 -10.41 40.02 -4.75
C VAL A 129 -9.57 40.09 -3.47
N MET A 130 -9.99 39.40 -2.38
CA MET A 130 -9.28 39.49 -1.10
C MET A 130 -9.35 38.22 -0.23
N GLY A 131 -8.55 38.17 0.85
CA GLY A 131 -8.45 37.00 1.74
C GLY A 131 -9.57 36.87 2.79
N ALA A 132 -10.29 35.75 2.79
CA ALA A 132 -11.41 35.41 3.68
C ALA A 132 -11.02 35.03 5.12
N ALA A 133 -9.78 34.55 5.34
CA ALA A 133 -9.26 34.07 6.62
C ALA A 133 -7.76 34.36 6.79
N SER A 134 -7.26 34.14 8.00
CA SER A 134 -5.84 33.94 8.31
C SER A 134 -5.59 32.44 8.43
N ASP A 135 -4.46 31.94 7.91
CA ASP A 135 -4.15 30.50 7.85
C ASP A 135 -4.32 29.73 9.16
N LYS A 136 -4.03 30.39 10.30
CA LYS A 136 -4.18 29.80 11.65
C LYS A 136 -5.62 29.46 12.04
N HIS A 137 -6.61 29.91 11.26
CA HIS A 137 -8.04 29.64 11.46
C HIS A 137 -8.70 29.02 10.23
N TYR A 138 -7.91 28.58 9.24
CA TYR A 138 -8.45 27.92 8.06
C TYR A 138 -8.84 26.47 8.35
N SER A 139 -10.12 26.17 8.14
CA SER A 139 -10.63 24.80 8.03
C SER A 139 -11.05 24.54 6.59
N TRP A 140 -10.86 23.31 6.11
CA TRP A 140 -11.40 22.89 4.81
C TRP A 140 -12.94 22.99 4.73
N LYS A 141 -13.63 23.07 5.88
CA LYS A 141 -15.09 23.18 6.00
C LYS A 141 -15.60 24.61 6.26
N MET A 142 -14.85 25.64 5.85
CA MET A 142 -15.16 27.04 6.13
C MET A 142 -16.07 27.65 5.04
N THR A 143 -17.33 27.92 5.38
CA THR A 143 -18.33 28.60 4.52
C THR A 143 -18.42 30.12 4.76
N ASP A 144 -18.12 30.58 5.97
CA ASP A 144 -18.27 32.00 6.34
C ASP A 144 -16.91 32.69 6.50
N LEU A 145 -16.88 34.01 6.26
CA LEU A 145 -15.72 34.86 6.54
C LEU A 145 -15.28 34.74 8.01
N LYS A 146 -13.98 34.50 8.25
CA LYS A 146 -13.38 34.40 9.60
C LYS A 146 -12.28 35.45 9.84
N SER A 147 -11.74 36.07 8.79
CA SER A 147 -10.86 37.23 8.92
C SER A 147 -11.66 38.46 9.38
N LYS A 148 -11.26 39.08 10.50
CA LYS A 148 -11.85 40.33 10.98
C LYS A 148 -11.83 41.43 9.90
N LYS A 149 -10.75 41.49 9.11
CA LYS A 149 -10.61 42.42 7.98
C LYS A 149 -11.63 42.14 6.88
N ALA A 150 -11.81 40.87 6.51
CA ALA A 150 -12.78 40.48 5.49
C ALA A 150 -14.21 40.82 5.92
N ILE A 151 -14.57 40.48 7.17
CA ILE A 151 -15.88 40.79 7.75
C ILE A 151 -16.12 42.31 7.79
N PHE A 152 -15.08 43.11 8.06
CA PHE A 152 -15.18 44.57 8.05
C PHE A 152 -15.39 45.11 6.63
N VAL A 153 -14.50 44.78 5.68
CA VAL A 153 -14.58 45.26 4.29
C VAL A 153 -15.91 44.85 3.65
N CYS A 154 -16.34 43.59 3.83
CA CYS A 154 -17.65 43.09 3.36
C CYS A 154 -18.84 43.94 3.86
N LYS A 155 -18.74 44.52 5.06
CA LYS A 155 -19.82 45.30 5.72
C LYS A 155 -19.66 46.82 5.59
N LYS A 156 -18.57 47.31 5.00
CA LYS A 156 -18.21 48.75 5.00
C LYS A 156 -17.71 49.31 3.67
N ALA A 157 -17.28 48.47 2.73
CA ALA A 157 -17.02 48.91 1.36
C ALA A 157 -18.33 49.34 0.69
N PRO A 158 -18.34 50.39 -0.16
CA PRO A 158 -19.49 50.82 -0.95
C PRO A 158 -20.22 49.69 -1.66
N ASP A 159 -21.54 49.77 -1.77
CA ASP A 159 -22.39 48.72 -2.36
C ASP A 159 -22.24 48.58 -3.89
N SER A 160 -21.55 49.52 -4.56
CA SER A 160 -21.15 49.43 -5.97
C SER A 160 -19.89 48.59 -6.19
N CYS A 161 -19.28 48.04 -5.13
CA CYS A 161 -18.10 47.19 -5.19
C CYS A 161 -18.45 45.71 -5.01
N HIS A 162 -18.28 44.92 -6.07
CA HIS A 162 -18.38 43.47 -6.04
C HIS A 162 -17.08 42.86 -5.47
N ILE A 163 -17.20 41.96 -4.49
CA ILE A 163 -16.04 41.45 -3.73
C ILE A 163 -16.03 39.92 -3.64
N TRP A 164 -14.95 39.29 -4.13
CA TRP A 164 -14.66 37.86 -3.97
C TRP A 164 -13.71 37.63 -2.80
N PHE A 165 -14.08 36.74 -1.88
CA PHE A 165 -13.31 36.42 -0.69
C PHE A 165 -12.78 34.98 -0.75
N LEU A 166 -11.45 34.82 -0.78
CA LEU A 166 -10.79 33.53 -1.00
C LEU A 166 -9.94 33.07 0.19
N CYS A 167 -9.74 31.76 0.30
CA CYS A 167 -8.67 31.19 1.13
C CYS A 167 -8.02 29.98 0.44
N LYS A 168 -6.68 29.97 0.39
CA LYS A 168 -5.86 28.93 -0.26
C LYS A 168 -6.23 28.61 -1.72
N GLY A 169 -6.73 29.63 -2.45
CA GLY A 169 -7.16 29.51 -3.85
C GLY A 169 -8.61 29.07 -4.06
N TYR A 170 -9.39 28.96 -2.98
CA TYR A 170 -10.81 28.61 -3.02
C TYR A 170 -11.67 29.84 -2.70
N LEU A 171 -12.70 30.07 -3.51
CA LEU A 171 -13.72 31.09 -3.25
C LEU A 171 -14.59 30.61 -2.08
N ILE A 172 -14.69 31.44 -1.05
CA ILE A 172 -15.44 31.14 0.19
C ILE A 172 -16.75 31.91 0.23
N PHE A 173 -16.72 33.17 -0.21
CA PHE A 173 -17.88 34.06 -0.16
C PHE A 173 -17.76 35.12 -1.26
N THR A 174 -18.89 35.54 -1.81
CA THR A 174 -18.98 36.63 -2.79
C THR A 174 -20.00 37.64 -2.31
N ARG A 175 -19.64 38.92 -2.33
CA ARG A 175 -20.57 40.03 -2.13
C ARG A 175 -20.86 40.67 -3.49
N ALA A 176 -22.07 40.44 -4.01
CA ALA A 176 -22.56 41.14 -5.19
C ALA A 176 -22.68 42.66 -4.94
N SER A 177 -22.73 43.44 -6.01
CA SER A 177 -23.05 44.86 -5.95
C SER A 177 -24.56 45.08 -6.02
N ASN A 178 -25.08 46.19 -5.50
CA ASN A 178 -26.50 46.50 -5.59
C ASN A 178 -26.94 46.97 -7.00
N GLU A 179 -26.00 47.20 -7.92
CA GLU A 179 -26.29 47.52 -9.34
C GLU A 179 -26.54 46.25 -10.18
N ASP A 180 -26.08 45.08 -9.72
CA ASP A 180 -26.18 43.79 -10.43
C ASP A 180 -27.63 43.28 -10.63
N ILE A 181 -28.63 43.85 -9.93
CA ILE A 181 -30.04 43.40 -10.02
C ILE A 181 -30.68 43.77 -11.37
N ASN A 182 -30.23 44.85 -12.02
CA ASN A 182 -30.88 45.39 -13.22
C ASN A 182 -30.00 45.39 -14.49
N ASN A 183 -28.69 45.11 -14.42
CA ASN A 183 -27.82 45.22 -15.60
C ASN A 183 -26.78 44.09 -15.73
N ARG A 184 -27.19 42.96 -16.32
CA ARG A 184 -26.35 41.77 -16.53
C ARG A 184 -25.15 41.96 -17.47
N GLN A 185 -25.05 43.07 -18.22
CA GLN A 185 -23.99 43.30 -19.22
C GLN A 185 -22.66 43.83 -18.64
N THR A 186 -22.64 44.28 -17.37
CA THR A 186 -21.49 45.00 -16.78
C THR A 186 -20.53 44.16 -15.93
N MET A 187 -20.72 42.84 -15.83
CA MET A 187 -19.75 41.95 -15.18
C MET A 187 -18.54 41.69 -16.08
N PRO A 188 -17.29 41.73 -15.57
CA PRO A 188 -16.16 41.15 -16.25
C PRO A 188 -16.44 39.66 -16.52
N PRO A 189 -16.08 39.11 -17.69
CA PRO A 189 -16.27 37.69 -17.97
C PRO A 189 -15.32 36.84 -17.13
N LEU A 190 -15.75 36.58 -15.89
CA LEU A 190 -15.44 35.36 -15.17
C LEU A 190 -15.80 34.20 -16.12
N VAL A 191 -14.92 33.21 -16.27
CA VAL A 191 -15.15 32.09 -17.20
C VAL A 191 -16.36 31.27 -16.73
N GLN A 192 -17.55 31.60 -17.26
CA GLN A 192 -18.82 31.02 -16.84
C GLN A 192 -18.93 29.58 -17.36
N LEU A 193 -18.92 28.64 -16.41
CA LEU A 193 -19.93 27.58 -16.45
C LEU A 193 -21.22 28.20 -15.91
N ASP A 194 -22.35 27.91 -16.54
CA ASP A 194 -23.61 28.62 -16.31
C ASP A 194 -24.13 28.50 -14.86
N SER A 195 -24.57 29.64 -14.32
CA SER A 195 -25.48 29.70 -13.18
C SER A 195 -26.94 29.71 -13.72
N ASP A 196 -27.97 29.22 -13.02
CA ASP A 196 -28.41 29.70 -11.70
C ASP A 196 -28.96 28.58 -10.76
N ASN A 197 -28.72 27.28 -11.05
CA ASN A 197 -29.41 26.16 -10.35
C ASN A 197 -28.51 25.22 -9.50
N GLU A 198 -27.19 25.48 -9.42
CA GLU A 198 -26.20 24.59 -8.75
C GLU A 198 -25.71 25.07 -7.35
N THR A 199 -26.02 26.31 -6.96
CA THR A 199 -25.46 27.01 -5.79
C THR A 199 -25.83 26.45 -4.40
N ARG A 200 -26.54 25.31 -4.34
CA ARG A 200 -26.75 24.51 -3.11
C ARG A 200 -26.33 23.03 -3.21
N LYS A 201 -25.67 22.62 -4.31
CA LYS A 201 -25.21 21.24 -4.52
C LYS A 201 -23.68 21.11 -4.66
N SER A 202 -23.02 22.12 -5.24
CA SER A 202 -21.59 22.07 -5.58
C SER A 202 -20.61 21.92 -4.38
N GLU A 203 -20.92 22.46 -3.20
CA GLU A 203 -20.00 22.63 -2.04
C GLU A 203 -19.22 21.39 -1.53
N LYS A 204 -19.54 20.16 -1.96
CA LYS A 204 -18.84 18.94 -1.53
C LYS A 204 -18.09 18.16 -2.63
N LEU A 205 -18.12 18.56 -3.91
CA LEU A 205 -17.63 17.69 -5.00
C LEU A 205 -16.31 18.10 -5.67
N GLU A 206 -16.11 19.36 -6.07
CA GLU A 206 -14.97 19.78 -6.93
C GLU A 206 -13.56 19.77 -6.26
N SER A 207 -13.46 19.13 -5.09
CA SER A 207 -12.36 19.28 -4.15
C SER A 207 -11.02 18.70 -4.66
N SER A 208 -11.02 17.53 -5.31
CA SER A 208 -9.78 16.78 -5.62
C SER A 208 -9.07 17.23 -6.90
N TYR A 209 -9.81 17.39 -8.01
CA TYR A 209 -9.25 17.47 -9.37
C TYR A 209 -8.27 18.64 -9.57
N MET A 210 -8.71 19.89 -9.35
CA MET A 210 -7.86 21.08 -9.52
C MET A 210 -6.65 21.09 -8.57
N ARG A 211 -6.83 20.61 -7.32
CA ARG A 211 -5.78 20.58 -6.28
C ARG A 211 -4.68 19.56 -6.58
N ARG A 212 -4.96 18.59 -7.44
CA ARG A 212 -4.05 17.53 -7.86
C ARG A 212 -3.14 18.00 -9.01
N ARG A 213 -3.69 18.71 -10.01
CA ARG A 213 -2.92 19.37 -11.08
C ARG A 213 -1.89 20.37 -10.53
N LEU A 214 -2.28 21.24 -9.59
CA LEU A 214 -1.38 22.26 -9.02
C LEU A 214 -0.23 21.67 -8.16
N ARG A 215 -0.45 20.54 -7.48
CA ARG A 215 0.63 19.83 -6.75
C ARG A 215 1.61 19.14 -7.69
N TYR A 216 1.11 18.55 -8.79
CA TYR A 216 1.95 17.91 -9.81
C TYR A 216 2.89 18.90 -10.50
N TRP A 217 2.37 20.07 -10.91
CA TRP A 217 3.21 21.12 -11.52
C TRP A 217 4.28 21.67 -10.56
N ARG A 218 3.97 21.85 -9.28
CA ARG A 218 4.98 22.27 -8.28
C ARG A 218 6.11 21.24 -8.15
N SER A 219 5.77 19.95 -8.11
CA SER A 219 6.76 18.85 -8.06
C SER A 219 7.63 18.73 -9.32
N LEU A 220 7.26 19.36 -10.43
CA LEU A 220 8.03 19.36 -11.68
C LEU A 220 9.03 20.53 -11.77
N LEU A 221 8.83 21.57 -10.95
CA LEU A 221 9.70 22.76 -10.84
C LEU A 221 10.74 22.64 -9.71
N GLU A 222 10.69 21.55 -8.93
CA GLU A 222 11.57 21.28 -7.79
C GLU A 222 12.59 20.13 -8.08
N GLN A 223 12.85 19.83 -9.36
CA GLN A 223 13.81 18.79 -9.80
C GLN A 223 14.92 19.32 -10.74
N ASP A 224 15.59 20.40 -10.35
CA ASP A 224 16.91 20.78 -10.88
C ASP A 224 17.81 21.27 -9.74
N GLY A 225 18.58 20.35 -9.13
CA GLY A 225 19.49 20.65 -8.02
C GLY A 225 20.12 19.42 -7.37
N GLU A 226 21.47 19.35 -7.42
CA GLU A 226 22.38 18.49 -6.64
C GLU A 226 22.17 16.96 -6.76
N LYS A 227 23.04 16.20 -7.46
CA LYS A 227 24.42 15.80 -7.10
C LYS A 227 24.51 15.17 -5.70
N ASP A 228 24.63 13.85 -5.56
CA ASP A 228 25.73 12.96 -5.96
C ASP A 228 26.99 13.10 -5.10
N THR A 229 27.02 12.32 -4.00
CA THR A 229 28.23 11.85 -3.32
C THR A 229 27.94 10.42 -2.82
N GLY A 230 28.75 9.43 -3.24
CA GLY A 230 28.56 8.01 -2.88
C GLY A 230 29.53 7.48 -1.82
N GLN A 231 29.63 6.15 -1.76
CA GLN A 231 30.47 5.33 -0.87
C GLN A 231 30.02 5.25 0.61
N LEU A 232 30.22 4.14 1.34
CA LEU A 232 30.92 2.88 1.01
C LEU A 232 30.31 1.69 1.78
N ASP A 233 29.98 0.59 1.09
CA ASP A 233 29.70 -0.71 1.70
C ASP A 233 30.99 -1.39 2.18
N ARG A 234 30.90 -2.31 3.17
CA ARG A 234 32.05 -3.17 3.52
C ARG A 234 31.68 -4.53 4.13
N GLU A 235 31.72 -5.57 3.29
CA GLU A 235 31.79 -6.95 3.75
C GLU A 235 33.17 -7.32 4.31
N LYS A 236 33.20 -8.31 5.21
CA LYS A 236 34.22 -9.36 5.34
C LYS A 236 33.53 -10.60 5.95
N VAL A 237 33.28 -11.70 5.24
CA VAL A 237 34.20 -12.68 4.61
C VAL A 237 34.77 -13.68 5.62
N GLU A 238 34.26 -14.92 5.56
CA GLU A 238 34.89 -16.15 6.08
C GLU A 238 36.12 -16.55 5.25
N PRO A 239 37.01 -17.41 5.78
CA PRO A 239 37.07 -18.81 5.28
C PRO A 239 36.72 -19.84 6.39
N ARG A 240 36.12 -21.01 6.13
CA ARG A 240 36.45 -22.11 5.19
C ARG A 240 37.81 -22.78 5.49
N GLU A 241 38.02 -24.10 5.37
CA GLU A 241 37.31 -25.12 4.58
C GLU A 241 36.94 -26.43 5.34
N THR A 242 35.97 -27.13 4.76
CA THR A 242 35.68 -28.59 4.79
C THR A 242 36.89 -29.41 4.23
N PRO A 243 36.98 -30.78 4.23
CA PRO A 243 35.88 -31.71 3.89
C PRO A 243 35.89 -33.23 4.30
N HIS A 244 34.67 -33.80 4.42
CA HIS A 244 34.24 -35.12 3.85
C HIS A 244 34.96 -36.44 4.25
N PHE A 245 34.49 -37.66 3.92
CA PHE A 245 33.13 -38.16 3.57
C PHE A 245 32.90 -39.54 4.25
N SER A 246 31.62 -39.85 4.47
CA SER A 246 30.94 -40.99 5.12
C SER A 246 31.43 -42.46 4.97
N SER A 247 30.93 -43.26 5.92
CA SER A 247 30.36 -44.63 5.78
C SER A 247 31.23 -45.86 5.43
N GLY A 248 31.11 -46.91 6.26
CA GLY A 248 31.53 -48.30 5.99
C GLY A 248 31.08 -49.24 7.13
N SER A 249 30.67 -50.47 6.85
CA SER A 249 29.93 -51.35 7.79
C SER A 249 30.60 -52.72 8.08
N SER A 250 29.96 -53.50 8.98
CA SER A 250 29.89 -54.99 8.99
C SER A 250 31.12 -55.87 9.36
N SER A 251 31.18 -56.25 10.66
CA SER A 251 31.06 -57.63 11.21
C SER A 251 31.90 -58.87 10.74
N SER A 252 32.62 -59.47 11.73
CA SER A 252 32.60 -60.91 12.17
C SER A 252 33.71 -61.95 11.81
N PHE A 253 33.97 -62.86 12.79
CA PHE A 253 34.53 -64.24 12.80
C PHE A 253 36.00 -64.59 12.38
N GLY A 254 36.65 -65.56 13.10
CA GLY A 254 37.87 -66.32 12.67
C GLY A 254 38.74 -66.98 13.79
N GLU A 255 39.25 -68.22 13.60
CA GLU A 255 40.04 -69.09 14.56
C GLU A 255 40.61 -70.37 13.81
N PRO A 256 41.25 -71.46 14.37
CA PRO A 256 41.95 -71.77 15.66
C PRO A 256 43.23 -72.71 15.62
N VAL A 257 43.80 -73.11 16.79
CA VAL A 257 44.48 -74.42 17.17
C VAL A 257 45.91 -74.88 16.68
N GLY A 258 46.73 -75.52 17.58
CA GLY A 258 47.92 -76.40 17.30
C GLY A 258 48.80 -76.88 18.54
N PRO A 259 49.52 -78.06 18.58
CA PRO A 259 50.01 -78.75 19.83
C PRO A 259 51.51 -79.29 19.97
N GLU A 260 51.84 -80.11 21.03
CA GLU A 260 53.17 -80.58 21.61
C GLU A 260 53.53 -82.12 21.41
N PRO A 261 54.27 -83.00 22.23
CA PRO A 261 55.18 -82.97 23.46
C PRO A 261 56.39 -84.05 23.54
N VAL A 262 56.94 -84.41 24.77
CA VAL A 262 57.66 -85.69 25.27
C VAL A 262 59.19 -85.72 25.74
N SER A 263 59.59 -86.61 26.71
CA SER A 263 60.89 -86.80 27.52
C SER A 263 61.44 -88.29 27.57
N PRO A 264 62.18 -88.97 28.56
CA PRO A 264 62.88 -88.75 29.90
C PRO A 264 64.19 -89.63 30.30
N GLU A 265 64.55 -89.81 31.62
CA GLU A 265 65.28 -90.97 32.37
C GLU A 265 66.86 -91.25 32.37
N LEU A 266 67.64 -92.01 33.25
CA LEU A 266 67.65 -92.53 34.69
C LEU A 266 68.99 -93.29 35.23
N VAL A 267 69.17 -93.58 36.58
CA VAL A 267 70.03 -94.57 37.44
C VAL A 267 71.62 -94.76 37.38
N ASP A 268 72.46 -95.40 38.29
CA ASP A 268 72.62 -95.66 39.81
C ASP A 268 73.98 -96.41 40.29
N SER A 269 74.27 -96.54 41.62
CA SER A 269 75.06 -97.56 42.48
C SER A 269 76.64 -97.69 42.54
N ASP A 270 77.35 -98.47 43.45
CA ASP A 270 77.40 -98.70 44.96
C ASP A 270 78.60 -99.65 45.48
N THR A 271 78.85 -99.82 46.82
CA THR A 271 79.51 -100.95 47.63
C THR A 271 80.93 -100.83 48.35
N VAL A 272 81.37 -101.82 49.21
CA VAL A 272 82.35 -101.65 50.37
C VAL A 272 83.04 -102.94 51.03
N THR A 273 83.93 -102.84 52.09
CA THR A 273 84.56 -103.86 53.09
C THR A 273 85.99 -104.53 52.91
N THR A 274 86.60 -105.34 53.84
CA THR A 274 87.46 -105.03 55.08
C THR A 274 88.25 -106.22 55.78
N SER A 275 89.36 -105.96 56.55
CA SER A 275 89.88 -106.59 57.86
C SER A 275 91.01 -107.70 58.04
N ASN A 276 91.88 -107.49 59.08
CA ASN A 276 92.57 -108.34 60.15
C ASN A 276 93.51 -109.60 59.98
N VAL A 277 94.47 -109.80 60.95
CA VAL A 277 94.78 -111.01 61.82
C VAL A 277 96.29 -111.35 62.18
N GLU A 278 96.64 -111.24 63.49
CA GLU A 278 97.43 -112.04 64.50
C GLU A 278 98.84 -112.75 64.40
N GLU A 279 99.50 -112.77 65.60
CA GLU A 279 100.33 -113.80 66.34
C GLU A 279 101.90 -113.94 66.39
N LYS A 280 102.42 -113.67 67.62
CA LYS A 280 103.40 -114.36 68.53
C LYS A 280 104.88 -114.74 68.22
N GLU A 281 105.71 -114.46 69.25
CA GLU A 281 106.90 -115.18 69.82
C GLU A 281 108.01 -115.76 68.89
N ARG A 282 109.31 -115.65 69.20
CA ARG A 282 109.98 -115.57 70.52
C ARG A 282 111.32 -114.78 70.47
N GLU A 283 111.96 -114.67 71.64
CA GLU A 283 113.15 -113.89 72.01
C GLU A 283 114.41 -114.07 71.13
N GLY A 284 115.38 -113.16 71.28
CA GLY A 284 116.75 -113.35 70.81
C GLY A 284 117.49 -112.04 70.59
N ASP A 285 117.65 -111.66 69.32
CA ASP A 285 118.47 -110.50 68.90
C ASP A 285 117.76 -109.60 67.85
N VAL A 286 116.48 -109.87 67.55
CA VAL A 286 115.73 -109.18 66.48
C VAL A 286 115.04 -107.89 66.94
N ALA A 287 114.91 -107.69 68.25
CA ALA A 287 114.13 -106.60 68.87
C ALA A 287 114.55 -105.18 68.42
N ARG A 288 115.82 -104.98 68.04
CA ARG A 288 116.33 -103.68 67.55
C ARG A 288 116.08 -103.41 66.06
N LYS A 289 115.60 -104.40 65.30
CA LYS A 289 115.21 -104.28 63.88
C LYS A 289 113.69 -104.30 63.69
N VAL A 290 112.96 -105.16 64.39
CA VAL A 290 111.48 -105.24 64.35
C VAL A 290 110.85 -103.88 64.63
N HIS A 291 111.29 -103.20 65.70
CA HIS A 291 110.81 -101.88 66.10
C HIS A 291 110.96 -100.76 65.02
N ARG A 292 111.79 -100.95 63.98
CA ARG A 292 111.84 -100.02 62.84
C ARG A 292 110.79 -100.35 61.76
N TYR A 293 110.54 -101.63 61.51
CA TYR A 293 109.58 -102.07 60.51
C TYR A 293 108.14 -101.94 61.00
N ASP A 294 107.85 -102.30 62.26
CA ASP A 294 106.53 -102.08 62.87
C ASP A 294 106.17 -100.59 62.86
N LYS A 295 107.14 -99.71 63.17
CA LYS A 295 106.92 -98.27 63.10
C LYS A 295 106.61 -97.83 61.66
N ALA A 296 107.39 -98.24 60.68
CA ALA A 296 107.14 -97.87 59.28
C ALA A 296 105.78 -98.38 58.76
N MET A 297 105.35 -99.58 59.16
CA MET A 297 104.03 -100.12 58.80
C MET A 297 102.88 -99.41 59.51
N HIS A 298 103.08 -98.98 60.77
CA HIS A 298 102.12 -98.13 61.48
C HIS A 298 102.01 -96.75 60.80
N ASP A 299 103.14 -96.08 60.59
CA ASP A 299 103.23 -94.77 59.93
C ASP A 299 102.54 -94.79 58.54
N ILE A 300 102.71 -95.88 57.75
CA ILE A 300 102.02 -96.07 56.46
C ILE A 300 100.52 -96.31 56.63
N SER A 301 100.09 -97.26 57.47
CA SER A 301 98.65 -97.58 57.61
C SER A 301 97.86 -96.43 58.25
N GLU A 302 98.51 -95.62 59.08
CA GLU A 302 97.98 -94.38 59.64
C GLU A 302 97.92 -93.27 58.58
N SER A 303 98.90 -93.18 57.67
CA SER A 303 98.87 -92.29 56.50
C SER A 303 97.78 -92.67 55.49
N GLU A 304 97.55 -93.96 55.24
CA GLU A 304 96.46 -94.40 54.36
C GLU A 304 95.09 -94.12 55.00
N ARG A 305 94.93 -94.45 56.29
CA ARG A 305 93.67 -94.23 57.03
C ARG A 305 93.33 -92.74 57.17
N THR A 306 94.32 -91.86 57.26
CA THR A 306 94.12 -90.41 57.21
C THR A 306 93.75 -89.95 55.80
N VAL A 307 94.48 -90.34 54.75
CA VAL A 307 94.14 -89.96 53.35
C VAL A 307 92.74 -90.44 52.93
N TYR A 308 92.37 -91.69 53.21
CA TYR A 308 91.01 -92.18 52.93
C TYR A 308 89.94 -91.51 53.84
N GLY A 309 90.30 -91.15 55.08
CA GLY A 309 89.42 -90.41 55.99
C GLY A 309 89.19 -88.96 55.57
N GLU A 310 90.21 -88.28 55.05
CA GLU A 310 90.15 -86.92 54.52
C GLU A 310 89.42 -86.87 53.17
N ALA A 311 89.71 -87.82 52.28
CA ALA A 311 88.92 -88.00 51.07
C ALA A 311 87.44 -88.26 51.43
N GLY A 312 87.15 -89.19 52.35
CA GLY A 312 85.78 -89.51 52.77
C GLY A 312 85.03 -88.37 53.47
N LYS A 313 85.73 -87.40 54.06
CA LYS A 313 85.15 -86.12 54.52
C LYS A 313 84.89 -85.20 53.33
N LYS A 314 85.89 -84.96 52.49
CA LYS A 314 85.79 -84.07 51.33
C LYS A 314 84.66 -84.50 50.38
N TRP A 315 84.54 -85.80 50.05
CA TRP A 315 83.43 -86.30 49.23
C TRP A 315 82.05 -86.04 49.86
N LYS A 316 81.92 -85.99 51.19
CA LYS A 316 80.67 -85.63 51.88
C LYS A 316 80.41 -84.12 51.89
N GLU A 317 81.46 -83.31 51.97
CA GLU A 317 81.38 -81.84 51.87
C GLU A 317 81.07 -81.40 50.43
N ASP A 318 81.70 -82.02 49.42
CA ASP A 318 81.40 -81.83 48.00
C ASP A 318 79.98 -82.33 47.66
N ALA A 319 79.52 -83.45 48.23
CA ALA A 319 78.12 -83.91 48.10
C ALA A 319 77.12 -82.93 48.77
N SER A 320 77.41 -82.45 49.98
CA SER A 320 76.54 -81.51 50.69
C SER A 320 76.46 -80.15 50.00
N THR A 321 77.58 -79.64 49.47
CA THR A 321 77.61 -78.38 48.73
C THR A 321 76.95 -78.49 47.35
N THR A 322 77.08 -79.63 46.65
CA THR A 322 76.34 -79.86 45.40
C THR A 322 74.84 -80.06 45.63
N GLU A 323 74.42 -80.74 46.70
CA GLU A 323 73.00 -80.82 47.10
C GLU A 323 72.44 -79.43 47.44
N ALA A 324 73.18 -78.62 48.19
CA ALA A 324 72.82 -77.24 48.49
C ALA A 324 72.73 -76.36 47.23
N LEU A 325 73.65 -76.54 46.27
CA LEU A 325 73.62 -75.85 44.97
C LEU A 325 72.40 -76.25 44.13
N CYS A 326 72.02 -77.53 44.13
CA CYS A 326 70.81 -78.01 43.46
C CYS A 326 69.54 -77.46 44.13
N LYS A 327 69.48 -77.41 45.47
CA LYS A 327 68.40 -76.78 46.23
C LYS A 327 68.32 -75.27 45.94
N ALA A 328 69.45 -74.57 45.89
CA ALA A 328 69.50 -73.15 45.54
C ALA A 328 68.97 -72.88 44.12
N LYS A 329 69.41 -73.66 43.11
CA LYS A 329 68.91 -73.56 41.73
C LYS A 329 67.42 -73.90 41.60
N ALA A 330 66.91 -74.84 42.39
CA ALA A 330 65.49 -75.15 42.44
C ALA A 330 64.66 -73.99 43.02
N LEU A 331 65.15 -73.35 44.09
CA LEU A 331 64.53 -72.16 44.69
C LEU A 331 64.61 -70.94 43.77
N GLU A 332 65.73 -70.74 43.06
CA GLU A 332 65.90 -69.72 42.02
C GLU A 332 64.88 -69.93 40.89
N GLY A 333 64.74 -71.16 40.39
CA GLY A 333 63.73 -71.51 39.38
C GLY A 333 62.28 -71.35 39.84
N LEU A 334 62.00 -71.49 41.14
CA LEU A 334 60.69 -71.16 41.74
C LEU A 334 60.49 -69.65 41.85
N CYS A 335 61.49 -68.90 42.31
CA CYS A 335 61.44 -67.44 42.43
C CYS A 335 61.24 -66.76 41.05
N ILE A 336 61.90 -67.26 40.00
CA ILE A 336 61.69 -66.81 38.61
C ILE A 336 60.24 -67.06 38.15
N LYS A 337 59.66 -68.22 38.51
CA LYS A 337 58.25 -68.54 38.20
C LYS A 337 57.27 -67.63 38.96
N GLU A 338 57.49 -67.41 40.26
CA GLU A 338 56.68 -66.52 41.08
C GLU A 338 56.77 -65.07 40.57
N SER A 339 57.97 -64.58 40.28
CA SER A 339 58.19 -63.26 39.68
C SER A 339 57.45 -63.11 38.33
N SER A 340 57.48 -64.15 37.49
CA SER A 340 56.77 -64.19 36.21
C SER A 340 55.24 -64.20 36.38
N GLN A 341 54.72 -64.91 37.38
CA GLN A 341 53.28 -64.91 37.72
C GLN A 341 52.84 -63.57 38.29
N ARG A 342 53.62 -62.99 39.21
CA ARG A 342 53.38 -61.67 39.80
C ARG A 342 53.33 -60.59 38.73
N LYS A 343 54.27 -60.59 37.77
CA LYS A 343 54.27 -59.65 36.64
C LYS A 343 52.99 -59.75 35.79
N ARG A 344 52.52 -60.96 35.49
CA ARG A 344 51.25 -61.17 34.76
C ARG A 344 50.04 -60.67 35.55
N LEU A 345 50.00 -60.88 36.86
CA LEU A 345 48.94 -60.37 37.73
C LEU A 345 48.97 -58.83 37.82
N GLU A 346 50.15 -58.23 37.82
CA GLU A 346 50.35 -56.77 37.82
C GLU A 346 49.93 -56.14 36.47
N GLU A 347 50.25 -56.80 35.34
CA GLU A 347 49.78 -56.43 34.00
C GLU A 347 48.24 -56.53 33.87
N LEU A 348 47.62 -57.58 34.42
CA LEU A 348 46.15 -57.72 34.46
C LEU A 348 45.50 -56.68 35.36
N LEU A 349 46.05 -56.44 36.56
CA LEU A 349 45.56 -55.44 37.50
C LEU A 349 45.64 -54.01 36.91
N GLU A 350 46.68 -53.69 36.15
CA GLU A 350 46.78 -52.39 35.48
C GLU A 350 45.79 -52.25 34.32
N LYS A 351 45.48 -53.36 33.61
CA LYS A 351 44.38 -53.39 32.63
C LYS A 351 43.02 -53.13 33.30
N GLU A 352 42.71 -53.81 34.41
CA GLU A 352 41.45 -53.60 35.15
C GLU A 352 41.34 -52.17 35.69
N LYS A 353 42.41 -51.61 36.28
CA LYS A 353 42.45 -50.19 36.68
C LYS A 353 42.17 -49.26 35.50
N HIS A 354 42.71 -49.56 34.32
CA HIS A 354 42.48 -48.75 33.12
C HIS A 354 41.02 -48.82 32.65
N GLU A 355 40.42 -50.02 32.61
CA GLU A 355 39.00 -50.19 32.28
C GLU A 355 38.08 -49.51 33.30
N VAL A 356 38.35 -49.65 34.60
CA VAL A 356 37.63 -48.92 35.67
C VAL A 356 37.79 -47.41 35.52
N LYS A 357 38.99 -46.91 35.21
CA LYS A 357 39.23 -45.48 34.96
C LYS A 357 38.43 -44.97 33.76
N MET A 358 38.41 -45.71 32.64
CA MET A 358 37.62 -45.37 31.46
C MET A 358 36.12 -45.31 31.78
N VAL A 359 35.60 -46.26 32.56
CA VAL A 359 34.20 -46.27 33.01
C VAL A 359 33.90 -45.08 33.94
N ILE A 360 34.81 -44.71 34.84
CA ILE A 360 34.67 -43.51 35.69
C ILE A 360 34.64 -42.23 34.83
N GLU A 361 35.51 -42.12 33.83
CA GLU A 361 35.54 -40.96 32.91
C GLU A 361 34.27 -40.87 32.06
N GLN A 362 33.75 -41.99 31.56
CA GLN A 362 32.45 -42.05 30.87
C GLN A 362 31.28 -41.67 31.78
N ASN A 363 31.22 -42.21 33.00
CA ASN A 363 30.17 -41.89 33.97
C ASN A 363 30.20 -40.41 34.38
N ASN A 364 31.40 -39.83 34.54
CA ASN A 364 31.57 -38.39 34.76
C ASN A 364 31.15 -37.54 33.54
N GLY A 365 31.17 -38.11 32.32
CA GLY A 365 30.55 -37.52 31.13
C GLY A 365 29.03 -37.50 31.24
N PHE A 366 28.40 -38.67 31.42
CA PHE A 366 26.94 -38.80 31.56
C PHE A 366 26.37 -37.95 32.70
N MET A 367 27.07 -37.83 33.83
CA MET A 367 26.65 -36.97 34.95
C MET A 367 26.60 -35.48 34.58
N LYS A 368 27.51 -34.98 33.73
CA LYS A 368 27.49 -33.60 33.24
C LYS A 368 26.36 -33.37 32.24
N GLU A 369 26.11 -34.34 31.37
CA GLU A 369 25.01 -34.29 30.40
C GLU A 369 23.65 -34.31 31.12
N LEU A 370 23.48 -35.18 32.12
CA LEU A 370 22.29 -35.22 32.98
C LEU A 370 22.05 -33.89 33.71
N GLN A 371 23.11 -33.24 34.23
CA GLN A 371 23.00 -31.91 34.83
C GLN A 371 22.56 -30.83 33.82
N MET A 372 23.05 -30.87 32.57
CA MET A 372 22.56 -29.99 31.51
C MET A 372 21.09 -30.23 31.19
N VAL A 373 20.66 -31.48 31.04
CA VAL A 373 19.27 -31.84 30.74
C VAL A 373 18.34 -31.44 31.90
N GLN A 374 18.76 -31.62 33.15
CA GLN A 374 18.02 -31.13 34.33
C GLN A 374 17.86 -29.60 34.31
N GLY A 375 18.94 -28.85 34.01
CA GLY A 375 18.89 -27.40 33.86
C GLY A 375 17.99 -26.93 32.71
N GLN A 376 17.94 -27.67 31.60
CA GLN A 376 17.04 -27.41 30.48
C GLN A 376 15.57 -27.70 30.84
N ASN A 377 15.28 -28.81 31.53
CA ASN A 377 13.94 -29.13 32.01
C ASN A 377 13.39 -28.07 32.98
N LEU A 378 14.19 -27.63 33.97
CA LEU A 378 13.79 -26.55 34.89
C LEU A 378 13.46 -25.24 34.16
N LYS A 379 14.18 -24.95 33.06
CA LYS A 379 13.90 -23.80 32.19
C LYS A 379 12.61 -23.99 31.38
N LEU A 380 12.38 -25.16 30.80
CA LEU A 380 11.16 -25.51 30.07
C LEU A 380 9.93 -25.45 30.98
N GLU A 381 9.99 -26.03 32.19
CA GLU A 381 8.94 -25.91 33.19
C GLU A 381 8.63 -24.45 33.56
N SER A 382 9.67 -23.60 33.71
CA SER A 382 9.49 -22.18 33.97
C SER A 382 8.79 -21.46 32.82
N GLN A 383 9.01 -21.90 31.58
CA GLN A 383 8.28 -21.40 30.41
C GLN A 383 6.84 -21.92 30.36
N MET A 384 6.60 -23.20 30.67
CA MET A 384 5.25 -23.78 30.75
C MET A 384 4.39 -23.08 31.80
N ARG A 385 4.91 -22.87 33.03
CA ARG A 385 4.22 -22.13 34.09
C ARG A 385 3.84 -20.70 33.68
N LYS A 386 4.70 -20.01 32.92
CA LYS A 386 4.42 -18.67 32.38
C LYS A 386 3.33 -18.68 31.29
N LEU A 387 3.29 -19.72 30.45
CA LEU A 387 2.25 -19.87 29.43
C LEU A 387 0.89 -20.17 30.09
N GLN A 388 0.86 -21.01 31.12
CA GLN A 388 -0.37 -21.33 31.87
C GLN A 388 -0.96 -20.11 32.60
N GLU A 389 -0.13 -19.26 33.21
CA GLU A 389 -0.62 -18.03 33.84
C GLU A 389 -1.17 -17.04 32.79
N LEU A 390 -0.52 -16.93 31.63
CA LEU A 390 -0.96 -16.07 30.53
C LEU A 390 -2.23 -16.59 29.83
N GLU A 391 -2.39 -17.91 29.74
CA GLU A 391 -3.63 -18.58 29.30
C GLU A 391 -4.78 -18.28 30.26
N LYS A 392 -4.54 -18.36 31.58
CA LYS A 392 -5.51 -17.99 32.61
C LYS A 392 -5.87 -16.49 32.57
N GLU A 393 -4.88 -15.60 32.42
CA GLU A 393 -5.09 -14.16 32.25
C GLU A 393 -5.93 -13.86 30.99
N HIS A 394 -5.74 -14.61 29.91
CA HIS A 394 -6.56 -14.52 28.70
C HIS A 394 -7.98 -15.06 28.91
N GLY A 395 -8.16 -16.14 29.69
CA GLY A 395 -9.46 -16.66 30.09
C GLY A 395 -10.28 -15.65 30.89
N GLU A 396 -9.70 -15.08 31.95
CA GLU A 396 -10.35 -14.05 32.78
C GLU A 396 -10.74 -12.80 31.96
N LYS A 397 -9.90 -12.38 31.00
CA LYS A 397 -10.22 -11.33 30.03
C LYS A 397 -11.35 -11.71 29.07
N PHE A 398 -11.40 -12.96 28.62
CA PHE A 398 -12.44 -13.47 27.73
C PHE A 398 -13.80 -13.52 28.42
N ASP A 399 -13.88 -14.05 29.64
CA ASP A 399 -15.11 -14.05 30.45
C ASP A 399 -15.60 -12.63 30.73
N THR A 400 -14.68 -11.72 31.08
CA THR A 400 -15.00 -10.29 31.25
C THR A 400 -15.57 -9.67 29.98
N ALA A 401 -15.01 -10.02 28.81
CA ALA A 401 -15.52 -9.56 27.51
C ALA A 401 -16.88 -10.17 27.15
N MET A 402 -17.14 -11.44 27.50
CA MET A 402 -18.45 -12.07 27.29
C MET A 402 -19.55 -11.43 28.14
N GLU A 403 -19.31 -11.18 29.42
CA GLU A 403 -20.31 -10.54 30.29
C GLU A 403 -20.55 -9.07 29.88
N LEU A 404 -19.50 -8.37 29.40
CA LEU A 404 -19.64 -7.05 28.80
C LEU A 404 -20.50 -7.10 27.51
N LEU A 405 -20.26 -8.06 26.60
CA LEU A 405 -21.06 -8.27 25.39
C LEU A 405 -22.54 -8.60 25.71
N LYS A 406 -22.79 -9.35 26.78
CA LYS A 406 -24.13 -9.64 27.30
C LYS A 406 -24.82 -8.38 27.83
N SER A 407 -24.10 -7.52 28.55
CA SER A 407 -24.62 -6.20 28.97
C SER A 407 -24.94 -5.29 27.77
N PHE A 408 -24.10 -5.30 26.72
CA PHE A 408 -24.35 -4.55 25.49
C PHE A 408 -25.55 -5.10 24.71
N ARG A 409 -25.76 -6.42 24.70
CA ARG A 409 -26.97 -7.04 24.12
C ARG A 409 -28.22 -6.56 24.86
N GLN A 410 -28.26 -6.66 26.18
CA GLN A 410 -29.37 -6.15 26.99
C GLN A 410 -29.65 -4.68 26.71
N LYS A 411 -28.61 -3.83 26.72
CA LYS A 411 -28.77 -2.39 26.49
C LYS A 411 -29.16 -2.01 25.06
N ARG A 412 -28.73 -2.80 24.05
CA ARG A 412 -29.24 -2.69 22.68
C ARG A 412 -30.73 -3.01 22.63
N ASP A 413 -31.15 -4.06 23.32
CA ASP A 413 -32.53 -4.55 23.30
C ASP A 413 -33.48 -3.59 24.06
N GLU A 414 -33.01 -2.96 25.16
CA GLU A 414 -33.65 -1.80 25.80
C GLU A 414 -33.88 -0.65 24.79
N ILE A 415 -32.81 -0.18 24.14
CA ILE A 415 -32.86 0.92 23.17
C ILE A 415 -33.76 0.58 21.97
N ARG A 416 -33.83 -0.70 21.57
CA ARG A 416 -34.72 -1.15 20.50
C ARG A 416 -36.20 -1.02 20.91
N ILE A 417 -36.55 -1.40 22.13
CA ILE A 417 -37.92 -1.25 22.67
C ILE A 417 -38.30 0.23 22.73
N ASP A 418 -37.42 1.09 23.23
CA ASP A 418 -37.65 2.55 23.26
C ASP A 418 -37.81 3.13 21.85
N HIS A 419 -36.98 2.71 20.89
CA HIS A 419 -37.08 3.14 19.49
C HIS A 419 -38.38 2.67 18.83
N GLU A 420 -38.75 1.39 18.99
CA GLU A 420 -40.02 0.87 18.49
C GLU A 420 -41.22 1.65 19.07
N ASN A 421 -41.16 2.05 20.34
CA ASN A 421 -42.22 2.83 21.00
C ASN A 421 -42.26 4.27 20.46
N ALA A 422 -41.12 4.94 20.33
CA ALA A 422 -41.03 6.28 19.73
C ALA A 422 -41.50 6.28 18.26
N VAL A 423 -41.21 5.24 17.48
CA VAL A 423 -41.69 5.10 16.10
C VAL A 423 -43.21 4.88 16.05
N LYS A 424 -43.78 4.10 16.97
CA LYS A 424 -45.25 3.93 17.10
C LYS A 424 -45.92 5.28 17.41
N GLU A 425 -45.36 6.06 18.34
CA GLU A 425 -45.87 7.40 18.71
C GLU A 425 -45.75 8.42 17.57
N VAL A 426 -44.56 8.53 16.94
CA VAL A 426 -44.35 9.40 15.76
C VAL A 426 -45.25 9.00 14.59
N THR A 427 -45.54 7.72 14.41
CA THR A 427 -46.46 7.24 13.36
C THR A 427 -47.92 7.60 13.67
N ALA A 428 -48.34 7.50 14.93
CA ALA A 428 -49.66 7.97 15.37
C ALA A 428 -49.81 9.49 15.16
N LEU A 429 -48.81 10.28 15.57
CA LEU A 429 -48.77 11.73 15.35
C LEU A 429 -48.76 12.09 13.86
N ARG A 430 -48.00 11.37 13.02
CA ARG A 430 -48.01 11.58 11.55
C ARG A 430 -49.39 11.29 10.93
N ARG A 431 -50.13 10.28 11.41
CA ARG A 431 -51.50 9.98 10.97
C ARG A 431 -52.52 11.03 11.44
N LEU A 432 -52.30 11.66 12.59
CA LEU A 432 -53.13 12.77 13.07
C LEU A 432 -52.84 14.10 12.34
N ILE A 433 -51.59 14.31 11.91
CA ILE A 433 -51.16 15.53 11.18
C ILE A 433 -51.48 15.44 9.69
N LYS A 434 -51.30 14.27 9.06
CA LYS A 434 -51.77 14.01 7.69
C LYS A 434 -53.22 13.51 7.71
N GLY A 435 -54.17 14.46 7.75
CA GLY A 435 -55.54 14.19 7.33
C GLY A 435 -55.58 13.59 5.91
N GLU A 436 -56.56 12.72 5.66
CA GLU A 436 -56.60 11.77 4.53
C GLU A 436 -56.27 12.40 3.16
N THR A 437 -55.01 12.26 2.75
CA THR A 437 -54.52 12.65 1.43
C THR A 437 -53.48 11.62 0.97
N GLY A 438 -53.79 10.95 -0.14
CA GLY A 438 -53.02 9.81 -0.64
C GLY A 438 -51.70 10.18 -1.30
N GLU A 439 -50.77 9.23 -1.24
CA GLU A 439 -49.72 8.90 -2.21
C GLU A 439 -49.05 10.03 -3.01
N SER A 440 -47.74 10.19 -2.78
CA SER A 440 -46.81 10.67 -3.79
C SER A 440 -45.74 9.59 -4.01
N SER A 441 -45.83 8.85 -5.12
CA SER A 441 -44.91 7.76 -5.44
C SER A 441 -43.55 8.28 -5.91
N GLY A 442 -42.74 8.76 -4.97
CA GLY A 442 -41.29 8.67 -5.10
C GLY A 442 -40.84 7.21 -4.89
N SER A 443 -39.79 6.78 -5.58
CA SER A 443 -39.13 5.50 -5.28
C SER A 443 -38.34 5.63 -3.97
N GLU A 444 -39.04 5.57 -2.84
CA GLU A 444 -38.41 5.61 -1.51
C GLU A 444 -37.43 4.44 -1.35
N MET A 445 -36.32 4.73 -0.65
CA MET A 445 -35.32 3.73 -0.30
C MET A 445 -35.88 2.85 0.81
N LEU A 446 -35.83 1.53 0.64
CA LEU A 446 -36.28 0.61 1.69
C LEU A 446 -35.24 0.56 2.81
N ASP A 447 -35.52 1.24 3.91
CA ASP A 447 -34.81 1.08 5.17
C ASP A 447 -35.36 -0.15 5.91
N TYR A 448 -34.52 -1.17 6.04
CA TYR A 448 -34.81 -2.41 6.76
C TYR A 448 -34.27 -2.36 8.19
N SER A 449 -35.02 -2.88 9.14
CA SER A 449 -34.56 -3.08 10.53
C SER A 449 -33.48 -4.16 10.61
N PHE A 450 -32.62 -4.12 11.64
CA PHE A 450 -31.67 -5.21 11.87
C PHE A 450 -32.37 -6.56 12.12
N MET A 451 -33.61 -6.54 12.62
CA MET A 451 -34.40 -7.75 12.86
C MET A 451 -34.77 -8.45 11.55
N GLU A 452 -35.25 -7.72 10.55
CA GLU A 452 -35.53 -8.26 9.20
C GLU A 452 -34.26 -8.79 8.54
N ILE A 453 -33.11 -8.12 8.71
CA ILE A 453 -31.83 -8.59 8.14
C ILE A 453 -31.33 -9.84 8.86
N ASN A 454 -31.50 -9.95 10.18
CA ASN A 454 -31.14 -11.12 10.96
C ASN A 454 -32.02 -12.33 10.61
N GLU A 455 -33.33 -12.14 10.47
CA GLU A 455 -34.26 -13.19 10.00
C GLU A 455 -33.95 -13.60 8.56
N ALA A 456 -33.83 -12.63 7.64
CA ALA A 456 -33.58 -12.91 6.22
C ALA A 456 -32.23 -13.58 5.93
N THR A 457 -31.26 -13.53 6.85
CA THR A 457 -29.94 -14.19 6.72
C THR A 457 -29.81 -15.46 7.56
N ASN A 458 -30.92 -15.96 8.14
CA ASN A 458 -30.93 -17.12 9.04
C ASN A 458 -29.94 -16.96 10.22
N GLU A 459 -30.05 -15.84 10.95
CA GLU A 459 -29.13 -15.45 12.04
C GLU A 459 -27.65 -15.33 11.60
N PHE A 460 -27.42 -14.90 10.36
CA PHE A 460 -26.11 -14.83 9.71
C PHE A 460 -25.41 -16.19 9.57
N ASP A 461 -26.17 -17.22 9.21
CA ASP A 461 -25.73 -18.59 8.99
C ASP A 461 -24.42 -18.66 8.17
N PRO A 462 -23.34 -19.28 8.69
CA PRO A 462 -22.09 -19.42 7.96
C PRO A 462 -22.21 -20.12 6.60
N SER A 463 -23.21 -20.99 6.41
CA SER A 463 -23.47 -21.65 5.12
C SER A 463 -24.14 -20.75 4.08
N TRP A 464 -24.74 -19.62 4.51
CA TRP A 464 -25.31 -18.59 3.63
C TRP A 464 -24.30 -17.48 3.31
N LYS A 465 -23.09 -17.53 3.86
CA LYS A 465 -22.02 -16.54 3.62
C LYS A 465 -21.46 -16.69 2.20
N LEU A 466 -21.76 -15.71 1.34
CA LEU A 466 -21.30 -15.64 -0.05
C LEU A 466 -19.85 -15.17 -0.19
N GLY A 467 -19.28 -14.55 0.84
CA GLY A 467 -17.87 -14.20 0.87
C GLY A 467 -17.51 -13.16 1.93
N GLU A 468 -16.22 -12.87 2.04
CA GLU A 468 -15.66 -11.86 2.96
C GLU A 468 -14.50 -11.12 2.29
N GLY A 469 -14.15 -9.95 2.83
CA GLY A 469 -12.98 -9.19 2.40
C GLY A 469 -12.90 -7.82 3.06
N LYS A 470 -12.02 -6.96 2.54
CA LYS A 470 -11.70 -5.63 3.11
C LYS A 470 -12.89 -4.67 3.34
N TYR A 471 -14.04 -4.91 2.70
CA TYR A 471 -15.29 -4.16 2.90
C TYR A 471 -16.35 -4.95 3.69
N GLY A 472 -15.96 -5.93 4.50
CA GLY A 472 -16.86 -6.78 5.29
C GLY A 472 -17.51 -7.92 4.50
N SER A 473 -18.35 -8.70 5.19
CA SER A 473 -18.97 -9.93 4.70
C SER A 473 -20.15 -9.72 3.77
N VAL A 474 -20.44 -10.72 2.93
CA VAL A 474 -21.66 -10.83 2.13
C VAL A 474 -22.39 -12.10 2.52
N TYR A 475 -23.67 -12.00 2.81
CA TYR A 475 -24.56 -13.13 3.06
C TYR A 475 -25.63 -13.18 1.97
N LYS A 476 -26.05 -14.39 1.59
CA LYS A 476 -27.32 -14.60 0.93
C LYS A 476 -28.43 -14.31 1.93
N GLY A 477 -29.55 -13.81 1.47
CA GLY A 477 -30.75 -13.72 2.28
C GLY A 477 -32.04 -13.83 1.49
N ASN A 478 -33.16 -13.86 2.20
CA ASN A 478 -34.51 -13.98 1.65
C ASN A 478 -35.46 -12.99 2.35
N LEU A 479 -35.60 -11.78 1.81
CA LEU A 479 -36.52 -10.76 2.31
C LEU A 479 -37.86 -10.89 1.59
N GLN A 480 -38.94 -11.22 2.31
CA GLN A 480 -40.30 -11.30 1.73
C GLN A 480 -40.38 -12.18 0.45
N HIS A 481 -39.72 -13.34 0.48
CA HIS A 481 -39.54 -14.29 -0.64
C HIS A 481 -38.63 -13.83 -1.81
N LEU A 482 -38.01 -12.64 -1.71
CA LEU A 482 -37.03 -12.14 -2.67
C LEU A 482 -35.60 -12.53 -2.23
N GLN A 483 -34.86 -13.22 -3.11
CA GLN A 483 -33.45 -13.52 -2.84
C GLN A 483 -32.58 -12.26 -2.98
N VAL A 484 -31.84 -11.97 -1.91
CA VAL A 484 -30.98 -10.78 -1.77
C VAL A 484 -29.54 -11.16 -1.42
N ALA A 485 -28.62 -10.24 -1.66
CA ALA A 485 -27.26 -10.26 -1.13
C ALA A 485 -27.12 -9.15 -0.09
N VAL A 486 -27.03 -9.53 1.18
CA VAL A 486 -26.85 -8.64 2.33
C VAL A 486 -25.36 -8.39 2.52
N LYS A 487 -24.94 -7.15 2.31
CA LYS A 487 -23.57 -6.69 2.48
C LYS A 487 -23.40 -6.05 3.86
N MET A 488 -22.74 -6.75 4.77
CA MET A 488 -22.39 -6.25 6.11
C MET A 488 -21.11 -5.40 6.00
N LEU A 489 -21.16 -4.13 6.41
CA LEU A 489 -20.00 -3.25 6.39
C LEU A 489 -19.27 -3.23 7.76
N PRO A 490 -17.94 -3.16 7.82
CA PRO A 490 -17.20 -3.02 9.07
C PRO A 490 -17.61 -1.78 9.84
N SER A 491 -17.79 -1.93 11.15
CA SER A 491 -18.15 -0.85 12.07
C SER A 491 -16.98 0.10 12.36
N TYR A 492 -15.74 -0.39 12.34
CA TYR A 492 -14.52 0.40 12.54
C TYR A 492 -14.13 1.20 11.29
N GLY A 493 -13.53 2.38 11.48
CA GLY A 493 -13.07 3.27 10.38
C GLY A 493 -14.19 3.89 9.53
N SER A 494 -15.45 3.58 9.82
CA SER A 494 -16.64 4.02 9.10
C SER A 494 -16.89 5.54 9.16
N LEU A 495 -17.59 6.06 8.15
CA LEU A 495 -18.13 7.43 8.17
C LEU A 495 -19.08 7.65 9.36
N ASN A 496 -19.25 8.91 9.78
CA ASN A 496 -20.37 9.26 10.66
C ASN A 496 -21.72 8.92 10.00
N HIS A 497 -22.74 8.66 10.82
CA HIS A 497 -24.05 8.17 10.40
C HIS A 497 -24.65 8.97 9.23
N PHE A 498 -24.70 10.30 9.36
CA PHE A 498 -25.19 11.20 8.31
C PHE A 498 -24.41 11.15 6.98
N GLU A 499 -23.08 11.01 7.02
CA GLU A 499 -22.26 10.85 5.81
C GLU A 499 -22.32 9.45 5.21
N PHE A 500 -22.70 8.43 6.00
CA PHE A 500 -23.11 7.12 5.49
C PHE A 500 -24.48 7.20 4.80
N GLU A 501 -25.52 7.66 5.50
CA GLU A 501 -26.90 7.78 4.99
C GLU A 501 -26.95 8.57 3.67
N ARG A 502 -26.35 9.77 3.62
CA ARG A 502 -26.26 10.59 2.39
C ARG A 502 -25.61 9.84 1.23
N ARG A 503 -24.59 9.00 1.49
CA ARG A 503 -23.92 8.23 0.43
C ARG A 503 -24.75 7.03 -0.01
N VAL A 504 -25.48 6.39 0.91
CA VAL A 504 -26.43 5.33 0.56
C VAL A 504 -27.62 5.89 -0.24
N GLU A 505 -28.13 7.08 0.11
CA GLU A 505 -29.15 7.84 -0.64
C GLU A 505 -28.70 8.16 -2.08
N ILE A 506 -27.42 8.48 -2.28
CA ILE A 506 -26.83 8.64 -3.63
C ILE A 506 -26.79 7.30 -4.36
N LEU A 507 -26.32 6.23 -3.70
CA LEU A 507 -26.15 4.90 -4.31
C LEU A 507 -27.49 4.21 -4.61
N SER A 508 -28.56 4.45 -3.84
CA SER A 508 -29.87 3.83 -4.06
C SER A 508 -30.59 4.40 -5.29
N ARG A 509 -30.27 5.63 -5.69
CA ARG A 509 -30.71 6.27 -6.94
C ARG A 509 -30.01 5.73 -8.20
N VAL A 510 -28.90 4.99 -8.04
CA VAL A 510 -28.15 4.45 -9.17
C VAL A 510 -28.91 3.27 -9.78
N ARG A 511 -29.23 3.39 -11.08
CA ARG A 511 -29.93 2.38 -11.87
C ARG A 511 -29.32 2.32 -13.28
N HIS A 512 -28.74 1.17 -13.65
CA HIS A 512 -28.14 0.92 -14.96
C HIS A 512 -28.20 -0.60 -15.25
N PRO A 513 -28.46 -1.06 -16.48
CA PRO A 513 -28.66 -2.48 -16.78
C PRO A 513 -27.47 -3.39 -16.42
N ASN A 514 -26.25 -2.84 -16.37
CA ASN A 514 -25.04 -3.57 -16.00
C ASN A 514 -24.49 -3.30 -14.59
N LEU A 515 -25.29 -2.72 -13.70
CA LEU A 515 -24.99 -2.61 -12.27
C LEU A 515 -25.89 -3.54 -11.45
N VAL A 516 -25.42 -3.98 -10.28
CA VAL A 516 -26.25 -4.67 -9.29
C VAL A 516 -27.14 -3.64 -8.59
N THR A 517 -28.44 -3.85 -8.64
CA THR A 517 -29.43 -2.94 -8.02
C THR A 517 -29.28 -2.95 -6.50
N LEU A 518 -28.99 -1.79 -5.90
CA LEU A 518 -29.17 -1.55 -4.47
C LEU A 518 -30.67 -1.36 -4.19
N MET A 519 -31.26 -2.32 -3.47
CA MET A 519 -32.69 -2.36 -3.14
C MET A 519 -33.01 -1.54 -1.90
N GLY A 520 -32.12 -1.55 -0.90
CA GLY A 520 -32.29 -0.83 0.35
C GLY A 520 -31.07 -0.91 1.26
N ALA A 521 -31.22 -0.46 2.50
CA ALA A 521 -30.16 -0.46 3.50
C ALA A 521 -30.71 -0.79 4.90
N CYS A 522 -29.81 -1.09 5.84
CA CYS A 522 -30.13 -1.15 7.27
C CYS A 522 -29.16 -0.21 8.00
N PRO A 523 -29.56 1.03 8.33
CA PRO A 523 -28.68 2.00 8.98
C PRO A 523 -28.16 1.54 10.33
N GLU A 524 -28.98 0.82 11.12
CA GLU A 524 -28.66 0.26 12.44
C GLU A 524 -27.39 -0.61 12.43
N SER A 525 -27.27 -1.47 11.42
CA SER A 525 -26.15 -2.40 11.24
C SER A 525 -25.14 -1.94 10.20
N ARG A 526 -25.38 -0.79 9.56
CA ARG A 526 -24.72 -0.31 8.32
C ARG A 526 -24.66 -1.40 7.24
N SER A 527 -25.77 -2.08 6.98
CA SER A 527 -25.85 -3.10 5.92
C SER A 527 -26.45 -2.54 4.63
N LEU A 528 -26.07 -3.10 3.49
CA LEU A 528 -26.62 -2.76 2.17
C LEU A 528 -27.29 -3.99 1.56
N ILE A 529 -28.50 -3.85 1.04
CA ILE A 529 -29.32 -4.94 0.53
C ILE A 529 -29.33 -4.83 -1.00
N TYR A 530 -28.63 -5.75 -1.66
CA TYR A 530 -28.55 -5.84 -3.11
C TYR A 530 -29.40 -6.99 -3.66
N GLN A 531 -29.77 -6.94 -4.93
CA GLN A 531 -30.32 -8.12 -5.61
C GLN A 531 -29.32 -9.28 -5.58
N TYR A 532 -29.80 -10.51 -5.34
CA TYR A 532 -28.97 -11.70 -5.52
C TYR A 532 -28.73 -11.99 -7.01
N ILE A 533 -27.52 -12.43 -7.36
CA ILE A 533 -27.13 -12.84 -8.72
C ILE A 533 -26.55 -14.26 -8.62
N PRO A 534 -27.11 -15.27 -9.33
CA PRO A 534 -26.78 -16.67 -9.08
C PRO A 534 -25.54 -17.19 -9.82
N ASN A 535 -25.18 -16.64 -10.99
CA ASN A 535 -24.19 -17.23 -11.91
C ASN A 535 -22.73 -16.82 -11.60
N GLY A 536 -22.42 -16.51 -10.33
CA GLY A 536 -21.07 -16.19 -9.89
C GLY A 536 -20.47 -14.93 -10.52
N SER A 537 -19.14 -14.90 -10.60
CA SER A 537 -18.34 -13.77 -11.08
C SER A 537 -17.49 -14.07 -12.31
N LEU A 538 -16.93 -13.02 -12.91
CA LEU A 538 -15.95 -13.14 -13.99
C LEU A 538 -14.65 -13.81 -13.51
N GLU A 539 -14.33 -13.76 -12.21
CA GLU A 539 -13.19 -14.48 -11.64
C GLU A 539 -13.43 -16.01 -11.70
N ASP A 540 -14.65 -16.44 -11.41
CA ASP A 540 -15.07 -17.85 -11.48
C ASP A 540 -15.03 -18.42 -12.91
N CYS A 541 -15.13 -17.56 -13.93
CA CYS A 541 -14.98 -17.91 -15.35
C CYS A 541 -13.51 -17.99 -15.80
N PHE A 542 -12.58 -17.39 -15.04
CA PHE A 542 -11.14 -17.51 -15.25
C PHE A 542 -10.55 -18.73 -14.52
N SER A 543 -11.11 -19.11 -13.37
CA SER A 543 -10.79 -20.38 -12.70
C SER A 543 -11.16 -21.60 -13.56
N SER A 544 -10.33 -22.65 -13.52
CA SER A 544 -10.56 -23.92 -14.24
C SER A 544 -11.35 -24.96 -13.42
N GLU A 545 -11.69 -24.62 -12.17
CA GLU A 545 -12.28 -25.55 -11.18
C GLU A 545 -13.81 -25.54 -11.18
N ASN A 546 -14.42 -24.45 -11.68
CA ASN A 546 -15.86 -24.32 -11.81
C ASN A 546 -16.31 -24.83 -13.19
N ASN A 547 -17.40 -25.62 -13.24
CA ASN A 547 -17.98 -26.18 -14.47
C ASN A 547 -18.73 -25.13 -15.34
N VAL A 548 -18.19 -23.92 -15.45
CA VAL A 548 -18.76 -22.82 -16.25
C VAL A 548 -18.22 -22.90 -17.69
N PRO A 549 -19.06 -22.88 -18.73
CA PRO A 549 -18.60 -22.86 -20.12
C PRO A 549 -17.66 -21.69 -20.41
N ALA A 550 -16.58 -21.94 -21.16
CA ALA A 550 -15.60 -20.92 -21.50
C ALA A 550 -16.25 -19.78 -22.32
N LEU A 551 -16.05 -18.54 -21.88
CA LEU A 551 -16.61 -17.36 -22.55
C LEU A 551 -16.00 -17.18 -23.94
N SER A 552 -16.84 -17.15 -24.99
CA SER A 552 -16.41 -16.88 -26.37
C SER A 552 -15.83 -15.47 -26.53
N TRP A 553 -15.01 -15.24 -27.56
CA TRP A 553 -14.41 -13.92 -27.78
C TRP A 553 -15.46 -12.81 -28.00
N GLU A 554 -16.60 -13.10 -28.64
CA GLU A 554 -17.73 -12.16 -28.77
C GLU A 554 -18.32 -11.82 -27.40
N SER A 555 -18.50 -12.83 -26.54
CA SER A 555 -19.02 -12.68 -25.19
C SER A 555 -18.08 -11.81 -24.34
N ARG A 556 -16.76 -11.97 -24.50
CA ARG A 556 -15.76 -11.14 -23.81
C ARG A 556 -15.72 -9.70 -24.30
N ILE A 557 -15.90 -9.46 -25.61
CA ILE A 557 -16.06 -8.10 -26.16
C ILE A 557 -17.39 -7.45 -25.73
N ARG A 558 -18.46 -8.24 -25.58
CA ARG A 558 -19.73 -7.79 -24.99
C ARG A 558 -19.53 -7.33 -23.55
N ILE A 559 -18.99 -8.20 -22.69
CA ILE A 559 -18.67 -7.92 -21.28
C ILE A 559 -17.75 -6.69 -21.15
N ALA A 560 -16.71 -6.58 -21.97
CA ALA A 560 -15.80 -5.42 -21.99
C ALA A 560 -16.54 -4.08 -22.21
N SER A 561 -17.51 -4.04 -23.12
CA SER A 561 -18.32 -2.83 -23.36
C SER A 561 -19.39 -2.61 -22.28
N GLU A 562 -20.04 -3.67 -21.78
CA GLU A 562 -20.99 -3.59 -20.66
C GLU A 562 -20.33 -2.98 -19.41
N ILE A 563 -19.09 -3.36 -19.11
CA ILE A 563 -18.27 -2.75 -18.06
C ILE A 563 -17.97 -1.29 -18.38
N CYS A 564 -17.51 -1.00 -19.61
CA CYS A 564 -17.19 0.37 -20.02
C CYS A 564 -18.39 1.33 -19.95
N SER A 565 -19.59 0.85 -20.31
CA SER A 565 -20.86 1.60 -20.21
C SER A 565 -21.23 1.88 -18.76
N ALA A 566 -21.13 0.86 -17.89
CA ALA A 566 -21.42 1.01 -16.46
C ALA A 566 -20.46 2.00 -15.78
N LEU A 567 -19.16 1.94 -16.09
CA LEU A 567 -18.16 2.88 -15.56
C LEU A 567 -18.39 4.30 -16.09
N LEU A 568 -18.63 4.47 -17.39
CA LEU A 568 -18.93 5.77 -17.99
C LEU A 568 -20.18 6.40 -17.35
N PHE A 569 -21.23 5.61 -17.11
CA PHE A 569 -22.42 6.04 -16.38
C PHE A 569 -22.09 6.49 -14.95
N LEU A 570 -21.37 5.68 -14.17
CA LEU A 570 -20.96 6.01 -12.80
C LEU A 570 -20.10 7.28 -12.71
N HIS A 571 -19.18 7.48 -13.66
CA HIS A 571 -18.34 8.68 -13.76
C HIS A 571 -19.11 9.92 -14.24
N SER A 572 -20.21 9.73 -14.97
CA SER A 572 -21.09 10.82 -15.45
C SER A 572 -22.19 11.21 -14.46
N ASN A 573 -22.30 10.54 -13.30
CA ASN A 573 -23.26 10.91 -12.26
C ASN A 573 -22.85 12.22 -11.56
N ILE A 574 -23.83 12.93 -10.99
CA ILE A 574 -23.61 14.10 -10.12
C ILE A 574 -24.24 13.79 -8.75
N PRO A 575 -23.44 13.50 -7.70
CA PRO A 575 -21.98 13.47 -7.67
C PRO A 575 -21.35 12.26 -8.36
N CYS A 576 -20.15 12.45 -8.92
CA CYS A 576 -19.38 11.41 -9.63
C CYS A 576 -19.08 10.21 -8.71
N ILE A 577 -19.42 9.01 -9.18
CA ILE A 577 -19.25 7.77 -8.42
C ILE A 577 -18.03 7.02 -8.94
N ILE A 578 -16.91 7.18 -8.24
CA ILE A 578 -15.72 6.34 -8.45
C ILE A 578 -16.02 4.94 -7.89
N HIS A 579 -15.76 3.89 -8.67
CA HIS A 579 -15.97 2.50 -8.27
C HIS A 579 -14.95 2.08 -7.21
N GLY A 580 -13.65 2.31 -7.47
CA GLY A 580 -12.56 2.22 -6.51
C GLY A 580 -12.19 0.81 -6.01
N ASN A 581 -12.91 -0.22 -6.47
CA ASN A 581 -12.64 -1.63 -6.17
C ASN A 581 -12.90 -2.56 -7.38
N LEU A 582 -12.66 -2.08 -8.60
CA LEU A 582 -13.01 -2.83 -9.81
C LEU A 582 -12.04 -3.99 -10.04
N LYS A 583 -12.54 -5.23 -10.03
CA LYS A 583 -11.80 -6.48 -10.32
C LYS A 583 -12.77 -7.61 -10.70
N PRO A 584 -12.31 -8.76 -11.25
CA PRO A 584 -13.19 -9.84 -11.72
C PRO A 584 -14.23 -10.35 -10.70
N SER A 585 -13.91 -10.49 -9.41
CA SER A 585 -14.89 -10.86 -8.35
C SER A 585 -15.99 -9.83 -8.07
N LYS A 586 -15.92 -8.65 -8.71
CA LYS A 586 -16.90 -7.56 -8.59
C LYS A 586 -17.72 -7.37 -9.87
N ILE A 587 -17.48 -8.23 -10.85
CA ILE A 587 -18.16 -8.28 -12.14
C ILE A 587 -18.94 -9.59 -12.12
N LEU A 588 -20.20 -9.55 -11.69
CA LEU A 588 -21.08 -10.73 -11.67
C LEU A 588 -21.68 -10.95 -13.05
N LEU A 589 -22.08 -12.19 -13.35
CA LEU A 589 -22.87 -12.53 -14.54
C LEU A 589 -24.27 -12.98 -14.11
N ASP A 590 -25.31 -12.57 -14.84
CA ASP A 590 -26.67 -13.07 -14.59
C ASP A 590 -26.99 -14.36 -15.40
N SER A 591 -28.23 -14.81 -15.33
CA SER A 591 -28.72 -16.01 -16.03
C SER A 591 -28.54 -15.97 -17.55
N ASN A 592 -28.41 -14.77 -18.14
CA ASN A 592 -28.21 -14.56 -19.58
C ASN A 592 -26.75 -14.22 -19.92
N LEU A 593 -25.83 -14.36 -18.96
CA LEU A 593 -24.43 -13.92 -19.02
C LEU A 593 -24.30 -12.40 -19.29
N VAL A 594 -25.27 -11.59 -18.88
CA VAL A 594 -25.17 -10.13 -18.90
C VAL A 594 -24.43 -9.67 -17.65
N THR A 595 -23.48 -8.75 -17.82
CA THR A 595 -22.64 -8.24 -16.75
C THR A 595 -23.44 -7.45 -15.71
N LYS A 596 -23.15 -7.65 -14.42
CA LYS A 596 -23.68 -6.90 -13.27
C LYS A 596 -22.55 -6.54 -12.31
N ILE A 597 -22.11 -5.28 -12.29
CA ILE A 597 -21.04 -4.83 -11.39
C ILE A 597 -21.59 -4.54 -9.98
N ASN A 598 -20.94 -5.07 -8.94
CA ASN A 598 -21.28 -4.84 -7.52
C ASN A 598 -20.26 -3.94 -6.81
N ASP A 599 -20.48 -3.59 -5.53
CA ASP A 599 -19.56 -2.80 -4.70
C ASP A 599 -19.20 -1.38 -5.24
N TYR A 600 -19.92 -0.83 -6.21
CA TYR A 600 -19.66 0.53 -6.72
C TYR A 600 -19.81 1.58 -5.61
N GLY A 601 -18.84 2.48 -5.48
CA GLY A 601 -18.81 3.51 -4.44
C GLY A 601 -18.54 3.00 -3.01
N ILE A 602 -18.37 1.69 -2.78
CA ILE A 602 -18.13 1.15 -1.43
C ILE A 602 -16.82 1.67 -0.81
N SER A 603 -15.83 1.96 -1.67
CA SER A 603 -14.56 2.61 -1.31
C SER A 603 -14.72 4.02 -0.76
N GLN A 604 -15.89 4.64 -0.95
CA GLN A 604 -16.25 5.92 -0.35
C GLN A 604 -17.00 5.76 0.98
N LEU A 605 -17.78 4.68 1.16
CA LEU A 605 -18.49 4.37 2.41
C LEU A 605 -17.52 3.94 3.53
N ILE A 606 -16.43 3.27 3.17
CA ILE A 606 -15.41 2.78 4.09
C ILE A 606 -14.03 3.30 3.67
N PRO A 607 -13.51 4.35 4.34
CA PRO A 607 -12.14 4.82 4.16
C PRO A 607 -11.10 3.78 4.60
N ILE A 608 -10.60 2.98 3.66
CA ILE A 608 -9.51 2.01 3.90
C ILE A 608 -8.17 2.73 3.78
N ASP A 609 -7.42 2.79 4.89
CA ASP A 609 -6.11 3.46 5.00
C ASP A 609 -5.05 2.92 4.02
N ARG A 610 -5.12 1.60 3.72
CA ARG A 610 -4.12 0.89 2.90
C ARG A 610 -4.78 -0.19 2.05
N PHE A 611 -4.70 -0.02 0.73
CA PHE A 611 -4.86 -1.13 -0.21
C PHE A 611 -3.55 -1.93 -0.23
N ASP A 612 -3.64 -3.24 -0.48
CA ASP A 612 -2.46 -4.07 -0.67
C ASP A 612 -1.74 -3.69 -1.97
N LYS A 613 -0.40 -3.67 -1.93
CA LYS A 613 0.47 -3.51 -3.10
C LYS A 613 0.49 -4.75 -4.00
N SER A 614 0.02 -5.89 -3.51
CA SER A 614 -0.07 -7.13 -4.31
C SER A 614 -1.23 -7.13 -5.32
N ASP A 615 -2.32 -6.39 -5.08
CA ASP A 615 -3.52 -6.39 -5.93
C ASP A 615 -3.24 -5.62 -7.24
N PRO A 616 -3.12 -6.31 -8.39
CA PRO A 616 -2.61 -5.73 -9.63
C PRO A 616 -3.64 -4.83 -10.33
N HIS A 617 -4.90 -4.86 -9.89
CA HIS A 617 -5.97 -3.97 -10.35
C HIS A 617 -5.89 -2.59 -9.68
N VAL A 618 -5.18 -2.47 -8.55
CA VAL A 618 -4.98 -1.18 -7.89
C VAL A 618 -3.99 -0.35 -8.70
N ASP A 619 -4.45 0.83 -9.11
CA ASP A 619 -3.67 1.81 -9.86
C ASP A 619 -2.32 2.10 -9.17
N PRO A 620 -1.17 1.91 -9.83
CA PRO A 620 0.13 2.26 -9.29
C PRO A 620 0.22 3.71 -8.80
N HIS A 621 -0.55 4.63 -9.39
CA HIS A 621 -0.64 6.02 -8.98
C HIS A 621 -1.40 6.21 -7.65
N TYR A 622 -2.24 5.27 -7.21
CA TYR A 622 -2.87 5.31 -5.88
C TYR A 622 -1.82 5.22 -4.76
N PHE A 623 -0.79 4.37 -4.88
CA PHE A 623 0.22 4.23 -3.83
C PHE A 623 1.07 5.49 -3.63
N VAL A 624 1.26 6.28 -4.70
CA VAL A 624 1.91 7.59 -4.68
C VAL A 624 0.96 8.66 -4.13
N SER A 625 -0.27 8.71 -4.65
CA SER A 625 -1.15 9.87 -4.50
C SER A 625 -2.24 9.73 -3.42
N ARG A 626 -2.45 8.53 -2.87
CA ARG A 626 -3.34 8.17 -1.74
C ARG A 626 -4.82 8.55 -1.84
N GLU A 627 -5.27 9.08 -2.96
CA GLU A 627 -6.68 9.31 -3.28
C GLU A 627 -7.03 8.42 -4.48
N MET A 628 -8.17 7.72 -4.42
CA MET A 628 -8.71 6.97 -5.56
C MET A 628 -9.32 7.95 -6.57
N THR A 629 -9.20 7.66 -7.87
CA THR A 629 -9.61 8.59 -8.96
C THR A 629 -10.39 7.87 -10.06
N LEU A 630 -11.10 8.60 -10.92
CA LEU A 630 -11.81 8.02 -12.07
C LEU A 630 -10.81 7.34 -13.03
N GLU A 631 -9.61 7.90 -13.16
CA GLU A 631 -8.51 7.31 -13.93
C GLU A 631 -8.00 5.99 -13.32
N SER A 632 -8.22 5.77 -12.02
CA SER A 632 -7.86 4.51 -11.35
C SER A 632 -8.83 3.38 -11.69
N ASP A 633 -10.12 3.68 -11.88
CA ASP A 633 -11.08 2.72 -12.45
C ASP A 633 -10.74 2.40 -13.91
N ILE A 634 -10.29 3.39 -14.69
CA ILE A 634 -9.82 3.18 -16.08
C ILE A 634 -8.61 2.24 -16.11
N TYR A 635 -7.65 2.39 -15.18
CA TYR A 635 -6.52 1.47 -15.05
C TYR A 635 -6.98 0.04 -14.73
N ALA A 636 -7.85 -0.11 -13.72
CA ALA A 636 -8.37 -1.42 -13.30
C ALA A 636 -9.15 -2.11 -14.44
N PHE A 637 -9.96 -1.36 -15.17
CA PHE A 637 -10.66 -1.82 -16.37
C PHE A 637 -9.66 -2.26 -17.46
N GLY A 638 -8.57 -1.51 -17.67
CA GLY A 638 -7.49 -1.91 -18.57
C GLY A 638 -6.88 -3.27 -18.23
N ILE A 639 -6.69 -3.57 -16.94
CA ILE A 639 -6.21 -4.88 -16.48
C ILE A 639 -7.23 -5.99 -16.78
N ILE A 640 -8.51 -5.73 -16.53
CA ILE A 640 -9.61 -6.67 -16.86
C ILE A 640 -9.69 -6.93 -18.37
N LEU A 641 -9.45 -5.94 -19.22
CA LEU A 641 -9.38 -6.14 -20.68
C LEU A 641 -8.22 -7.08 -21.08
N LEU A 642 -7.07 -7.02 -20.40
CA LEU A 642 -5.96 -7.96 -20.64
C LEU A 642 -6.31 -9.38 -20.16
N GLN A 643 -7.01 -9.52 -19.03
CA GLN A 643 -7.49 -10.82 -18.54
C GLN A 643 -8.52 -11.43 -19.50
N LEU A 644 -9.50 -10.65 -19.97
CA LEU A 644 -10.48 -11.08 -20.97
C LEU A 644 -9.80 -11.55 -22.27
N LEU A 645 -8.77 -10.83 -22.74
CA LEU A 645 -8.02 -11.15 -23.96
C LEU A 645 -7.22 -12.46 -23.84
N THR A 646 -6.64 -12.75 -22.68
CA THR A 646 -5.56 -13.76 -22.54
C THR A 646 -5.82 -14.90 -21.56
N LYS A 647 -6.75 -14.75 -20.60
CA LYS A 647 -6.97 -15.65 -19.44
C LYS A 647 -5.69 -16.01 -18.66
N ARG A 648 -4.66 -15.15 -18.72
CA ARG A 648 -3.38 -15.33 -18.02
C ARG A 648 -3.39 -14.78 -16.60
N PRO A 649 -2.50 -15.28 -15.71
CA PRO A 649 -2.18 -14.61 -14.46
C PRO A 649 -1.80 -13.13 -14.70
N VAL A 650 -2.21 -12.26 -13.79
CA VAL A 650 -2.05 -10.81 -13.99
C VAL A 650 -0.59 -10.34 -13.82
N SER A 651 0.25 -11.15 -13.16
CA SER A 651 1.70 -10.91 -13.13
C SER A 651 2.29 -11.07 -14.53
N GLY A 652 3.02 -10.07 -15.02
CA GLY A 652 3.61 -10.06 -16.36
C GLY A 652 2.68 -9.66 -17.50
N ILE A 653 1.36 -9.85 -17.38
CA ILE A 653 0.35 -9.70 -18.46
C ILE A 653 0.49 -8.43 -19.35
N LEU A 654 0.77 -7.28 -18.74
CA LEU A 654 0.94 -5.98 -19.43
C LEU A 654 2.27 -5.85 -20.19
N ARG A 655 3.27 -6.69 -19.87
CA ARG A 655 4.54 -6.81 -20.59
C ARG A 655 4.37 -7.78 -21.76
N ASP A 656 3.78 -8.94 -21.51
CA ASP A 656 3.55 -9.99 -22.51
C ASP A 656 2.74 -9.47 -23.71
N VAL A 657 1.60 -8.81 -23.45
CA VAL A 657 0.72 -8.30 -24.51
C VAL A 657 1.35 -7.12 -25.27
N LYS A 658 2.29 -6.37 -24.66
CA LYS A 658 3.09 -5.36 -25.39
C LYS A 658 4.10 -6.02 -26.31
N CYS A 659 4.90 -6.95 -25.78
CA CYS A 659 5.87 -7.71 -26.55
C CYS A 659 5.21 -8.43 -27.75
N ALA A 660 4.02 -8.99 -27.56
CA ALA A 660 3.24 -9.63 -28.61
C ALA A 660 2.69 -8.65 -29.67
N LEU A 661 2.40 -7.40 -29.33
CA LEU A 661 2.08 -6.35 -30.32
C LEU A 661 3.31 -5.80 -31.02
N GLU A 662 4.41 -5.60 -30.29
CA GLU A 662 5.68 -5.05 -30.78
C GLU A 662 6.36 -5.99 -31.78
N ASN A 663 6.18 -7.32 -31.61
CA ASN A 663 6.59 -8.36 -32.56
C ASN A 663 5.44 -8.81 -33.50
N ASP A 664 4.33 -8.06 -33.57
CA ASP A 664 3.08 -8.29 -34.32
C ASP A 664 2.31 -9.61 -34.06
N ASN A 665 2.95 -10.59 -33.41
CA ASN A 665 2.44 -11.91 -33.02
C ASN A 665 1.47 -11.85 -31.80
N ILE A 666 0.36 -11.12 -31.91
CA ILE A 666 -0.68 -11.10 -30.86
C ILE A 666 -1.23 -12.51 -30.57
N SER A 667 -1.26 -13.39 -31.57
CA SER A 667 -1.70 -14.78 -31.48
C SER A 667 -1.03 -15.55 -30.33
N ALA A 668 0.22 -15.24 -30.01
CA ALA A 668 0.95 -15.87 -28.91
C ALA A 668 0.45 -15.50 -27.50
N VAL A 669 -0.49 -14.55 -27.35
CA VAL A 669 -1.10 -14.16 -26.06
C VAL A 669 -2.62 -14.31 -25.99
N LEU A 670 -3.32 -14.54 -27.10
CA LEU A 670 -4.77 -14.71 -27.11
C LEU A 670 -5.20 -16.01 -26.40
N ASP A 671 -6.36 -15.98 -25.74
CA ASP A 671 -6.93 -17.18 -25.11
C ASP A 671 -7.67 -18.06 -26.13
N ASN A 672 -7.05 -19.18 -26.49
CA ASN A 672 -7.61 -20.20 -27.37
C ASN A 672 -8.94 -20.80 -26.86
N SER A 673 -9.21 -20.76 -25.54
CA SER A 673 -10.48 -21.25 -24.99
C SER A 673 -11.68 -20.32 -25.27
N ALA A 674 -11.44 -19.14 -25.85
CA ALA A 674 -12.48 -18.24 -26.35
C ALA A 674 -12.94 -18.55 -27.79
N GLY A 675 -12.36 -19.58 -28.43
CA GLY A 675 -12.52 -19.85 -29.86
C GLY A 675 -11.62 -18.98 -30.74
N ASP A 676 -11.87 -19.00 -32.05
CA ASP A 676 -11.04 -18.37 -33.08
C ASP A 676 -11.13 -16.83 -33.05
N TRP A 677 -10.32 -16.21 -32.19
CA TRP A 677 -10.19 -14.76 -32.12
C TRP A 677 -9.82 -14.15 -33.49
N PRO A 678 -10.63 -13.22 -34.03
CA PRO A 678 -10.22 -12.45 -35.20
C PRO A 678 -9.02 -11.57 -34.83
N ILE A 679 -7.85 -11.85 -35.39
CA ILE A 679 -6.57 -11.20 -35.05
C ILE A 679 -6.68 -9.67 -35.05
N ALA A 680 -7.38 -9.09 -36.03
CA ALA A 680 -7.61 -7.65 -36.11
C ALA A 680 -8.48 -7.07 -34.97
N ARG A 681 -9.39 -7.86 -34.37
CA ARG A 681 -10.14 -7.48 -33.15
C ARG A 681 -9.24 -7.64 -31.92
N GLY A 682 -8.47 -8.73 -31.83
CA GLY A 682 -7.48 -8.96 -30.77
C GLY A 682 -6.45 -7.83 -30.65
N LYS A 683 -5.80 -7.45 -31.76
CA LYS A 683 -4.84 -6.32 -31.80
C LYS A 683 -5.48 -5.00 -31.36
N LYS A 684 -6.74 -4.73 -31.73
CA LYS A 684 -7.48 -3.51 -31.34
C LYS A 684 -7.81 -3.49 -29.85
N LEU A 685 -8.32 -4.60 -29.30
CA LEU A 685 -8.64 -4.71 -27.87
C LEU A 685 -7.37 -4.61 -26.99
N ALA A 686 -6.28 -5.26 -27.39
CA ALA A 686 -4.98 -5.16 -26.74
C ALA A 686 -4.44 -3.71 -26.69
N ASN A 687 -4.54 -2.98 -27.81
CA ASN A 687 -4.14 -1.58 -27.90
C ASN A 687 -4.96 -0.66 -26.98
N VAL A 688 -6.28 -0.89 -26.86
CA VAL A 688 -7.15 -0.17 -25.92
C VAL A 688 -6.71 -0.45 -24.48
N ALA A 689 -6.55 -1.73 -24.11
CA ALA A 689 -6.14 -2.14 -22.76
C ALA A 689 -4.79 -1.51 -22.34
N ILE A 690 -3.79 -1.53 -23.22
CA ILE A 690 -2.46 -0.93 -22.97
C ILE A 690 -2.50 0.60 -22.82
N ARG A 691 -3.47 1.29 -23.45
CA ARG A 691 -3.71 2.73 -23.24
C ARG A 691 -4.36 2.99 -21.88
N CYS A 692 -5.32 2.18 -21.45
CA CYS A 692 -5.90 2.24 -20.11
C CYS A 692 -4.85 1.99 -19.01
N CYS A 693 -3.91 1.05 -19.22
CA CYS A 693 -2.84 0.74 -18.27
C CYS A 693 -1.60 1.66 -18.35
N LYS A 694 -1.73 2.92 -18.80
CA LYS A 694 -0.61 3.89 -18.80
C LYS A 694 -0.26 4.33 -17.35
N LYS A 695 1.05 4.47 -17.07
CA LYS A 695 1.56 4.85 -15.73
C LYS A 695 1.07 6.22 -15.27
N ASN A 696 1.11 7.22 -16.14
CA ASN A 696 0.54 8.54 -15.87
C ASN A 696 -0.99 8.49 -16.11
N PRO A 697 -1.84 8.83 -15.11
CA PRO A 697 -3.29 8.93 -15.28
C PRO A 697 -3.72 9.81 -16.46
N MET A 698 -3.06 10.95 -16.67
CA MET A 698 -3.40 11.91 -17.74
C MET A 698 -3.18 11.35 -19.16
N ASN A 699 -2.47 10.22 -19.29
CA ASN A 699 -2.20 9.56 -20.56
C ASN A 699 -3.15 8.37 -20.82
N ARG A 700 -4.16 8.18 -19.97
CA ARG A 700 -5.22 7.15 -20.12
C ARG A 700 -6.36 7.72 -20.98
N PRO A 701 -7.03 6.90 -21.80
CA PRO A 701 -8.09 7.36 -22.68
C PRO A 701 -9.41 7.57 -21.93
N ASP A 702 -10.20 8.54 -22.41
CA ASP A 702 -11.57 8.78 -21.99
C ASP A 702 -12.49 7.56 -22.24
N LEU A 703 -13.39 7.24 -21.29
CA LEU A 703 -14.25 6.06 -21.38
C LEU A 703 -15.28 6.11 -22.52
N ALA A 704 -15.77 7.27 -22.92
CA ALA A 704 -16.64 7.41 -24.09
C ALA A 704 -15.87 7.16 -25.40
N VAL A 705 -14.58 7.53 -25.44
CA VAL A 705 -13.68 7.15 -26.56
C VAL A 705 -13.45 5.64 -26.56
N VAL A 706 -13.17 5.02 -25.40
CA VAL A 706 -12.97 3.57 -25.28
C VAL A 706 -14.22 2.78 -25.68
N LEU A 707 -15.40 3.16 -25.16
CA LEU A 707 -16.68 2.52 -25.47
C LEU A 707 -16.94 2.48 -26.99
N ARG A 708 -16.74 3.62 -27.68
CA ARG A 708 -16.86 3.71 -29.14
C ARG A 708 -15.87 2.82 -29.90
N PHE A 709 -14.70 2.50 -29.34
CA PHE A 709 -13.79 1.51 -29.93
C PHE A 709 -14.24 0.07 -29.68
N ILE A 710 -14.77 -0.25 -28.49
CA ILE A 710 -15.21 -1.62 -28.15
C ILE A 710 -16.52 -1.98 -28.87
N ASP A 711 -17.50 -1.07 -28.96
CA ASP A 711 -18.76 -1.35 -29.64
C ASP A 711 -18.58 -1.57 -31.16
N ARG A 712 -17.62 -0.87 -31.78
CA ARG A 712 -17.18 -1.16 -33.16
C ARG A 712 -16.63 -2.58 -33.36
N MET A 713 -16.27 -3.28 -32.28
CA MET A 713 -15.83 -4.68 -32.30
C MET A 713 -16.94 -5.67 -31.92
N LYS A 714 -18.14 -5.23 -31.52
CA LYS A 714 -19.33 -6.10 -31.35
C LYS A 714 -19.96 -6.50 -32.68
N ALA A 715 -19.91 -5.64 -33.70
CA ALA A 715 -20.65 -5.84 -34.93
C ALA A 715 -20.30 -7.19 -35.63
N PRO A 716 -21.31 -7.96 -36.10
CA PRO A 716 -21.06 -9.06 -37.04
C PRO A 716 -20.43 -8.50 -38.31
N GLY A 717 -19.62 -9.32 -38.99
CA GLY A 717 -18.66 -8.83 -39.97
C GLY A 717 -19.28 -8.27 -41.25
N VAL A 718 -19.01 -7.00 -41.54
CA VAL A 718 -18.75 -6.59 -42.93
C VAL A 718 -17.33 -7.07 -43.26
N PRO A 719 -17.11 -7.85 -44.34
CA PRO A 719 -15.77 -8.28 -44.71
C PRO A 719 -14.93 -7.06 -45.08
N SER A 720 -13.83 -6.87 -44.36
CA SER A 720 -12.82 -5.86 -44.70
C SER A 720 -12.03 -6.40 -45.89
N SER A 721 -12.51 -6.13 -47.10
CA SER A 721 -11.83 -6.52 -48.34
C SER A 721 -10.44 -5.88 -48.36
N GLU A 722 -9.40 -6.71 -48.51
CA GLU A 722 -8.05 -6.22 -48.74
C GLU A 722 -7.96 -5.64 -50.15
N THR A 723 -8.29 -4.36 -50.28
CA THR A 723 -8.17 -3.61 -51.54
C THR A 723 -7.02 -2.62 -51.41
N SER A 724 -5.85 -3.03 -51.88
CA SER A 724 -4.68 -2.17 -52.01
C SER A 724 -4.87 -1.15 -53.15
N TYR A 725 -5.52 -0.02 -52.88
CA TYR A 725 -5.46 1.13 -53.79
C TYR A 725 -5.47 2.50 -53.08
N SER A 726 -4.75 3.42 -53.72
CA SER A 726 -4.65 4.86 -53.52
C SER A 726 -5.80 5.57 -52.78
N ASP A 727 -5.43 6.25 -51.69
CA ASP A 727 -5.67 7.68 -51.46
C ASP A 727 -6.97 8.28 -52.06
N GLN A 728 -8.12 7.83 -51.57
CA GLN A 728 -9.40 8.51 -51.77
C GLN A 728 -10.06 8.81 -50.42
N LYS A 729 -10.14 10.10 -50.09
CA LYS A 729 -10.78 10.60 -48.87
C LYS A 729 -12.29 10.29 -48.90
N VAL A 730 -12.71 9.20 -48.25
CA VAL A 730 -14.13 8.96 -47.94
C VAL A 730 -14.62 10.15 -47.08
N PRO A 731 -15.60 10.94 -47.54
CA PRO A 731 -15.92 12.21 -46.91
C PRO A 731 -16.48 12.01 -45.50
N ARG A 732 -15.78 12.56 -44.51
CA ARG A 732 -16.30 12.66 -43.14
C ARG A 732 -17.46 13.64 -43.16
N ARG A 733 -18.63 13.23 -42.66
CA ARG A 733 -19.70 14.19 -42.39
C ARG A 733 -19.19 15.22 -41.37
N PRO A 734 -19.38 16.52 -41.60
CA PRO A 734 -19.04 17.54 -40.62
C PRO A 734 -19.85 17.35 -39.33
N PRO A 735 -19.31 17.74 -38.17
CA PRO A 735 -20.10 18.01 -36.97
C PRO A 735 -21.30 18.91 -37.30
N SER A 736 -22.47 18.62 -36.73
CA SER A 736 -23.71 19.35 -37.05
C SER A 736 -23.65 20.84 -36.70
N HIS A 737 -22.84 21.24 -35.71
CA HIS A 737 -22.61 22.63 -35.35
C HIS A 737 -21.68 23.39 -36.31
N TYR A 738 -21.12 22.74 -37.33
CA TYR A 738 -20.45 23.42 -38.46
C TYR A 738 -21.38 23.65 -39.65
N LEU A 739 -22.60 23.10 -39.63
CA LEU A 739 -23.57 23.27 -40.70
C LEU A 739 -24.43 24.51 -40.47
N CYS A 740 -24.63 25.33 -41.50
CA CYS A 740 -25.58 26.43 -41.46
C CYS A 740 -27.00 25.87 -41.29
N PRO A 741 -27.80 26.36 -40.32
CA PRO A 741 -29.16 25.85 -40.15
C PRO A 741 -30.10 26.10 -41.35
N ILE A 742 -29.86 27.16 -42.13
CA ILE A 742 -30.64 27.49 -43.33
C ILE A 742 -30.18 26.65 -44.53
N PHE A 743 -28.90 26.75 -44.92
CA PHE A 743 -28.37 26.09 -46.12
C PHE A 743 -28.05 24.59 -45.93
N GLN A 744 -27.89 24.11 -44.69
CA GLN A 744 -27.43 22.75 -44.34
C GLN A 744 -26.05 22.36 -44.91
N GLU A 745 -25.26 23.34 -45.38
CA GLU A 745 -23.85 23.20 -45.79
C GLU A 745 -22.88 23.69 -44.71
N VAL A 746 -21.59 23.34 -44.83
CA VAL A 746 -20.55 23.79 -43.89
C VAL A 746 -20.34 25.30 -44.02
N MET A 747 -20.43 26.02 -42.90
CA MET A 747 -20.29 27.47 -42.86
C MET A 747 -18.89 27.94 -43.27
N LYS A 748 -18.82 28.95 -44.14
CA LYS A 748 -17.62 29.62 -44.62
C LYS A 748 -17.42 30.94 -43.86
N ASP A 749 -18.44 31.79 -43.79
CA ASP A 749 -18.46 32.99 -42.94
C ASP A 749 -19.58 32.87 -41.88
N PRO A 750 -19.33 32.18 -40.75
CA PRO A 750 -20.35 31.96 -39.73
C PRO A 750 -20.64 33.24 -38.93
N LEU A 751 -21.86 33.76 -39.01
CA LEU A 751 -22.35 34.92 -38.24
C LEU A 751 -23.39 34.52 -37.21
N ILE A 752 -23.28 35.05 -36.00
CA ILE A 752 -24.26 34.94 -34.91
C ILE A 752 -25.34 36.01 -35.11
N ALA A 753 -26.62 35.63 -35.05
CA ALA A 753 -27.75 36.56 -35.03
C ALA A 753 -28.27 36.80 -33.60
N ALA A 754 -29.18 37.76 -33.43
CA ALA A 754 -29.76 38.11 -32.13
C ALA A 754 -30.54 36.97 -31.44
N ASP A 755 -30.86 35.88 -32.14
CA ASP A 755 -31.44 34.66 -31.57
C ASP A 755 -30.41 33.71 -30.92
N GLY A 756 -29.11 34.07 -30.96
CA GLY A 756 -28.00 33.28 -30.44
C GLY A 756 -27.55 32.12 -31.34
N PHE A 757 -28.21 31.88 -32.47
CA PHE A 757 -27.80 30.87 -33.43
C PHE A 757 -26.76 31.42 -34.42
N THR A 758 -25.91 30.53 -34.93
CA THR A 758 -24.90 30.87 -35.95
C THR A 758 -25.34 30.34 -37.31
N TYR A 759 -25.21 31.19 -38.33
CA TYR A 759 -25.66 30.97 -39.70
C TYR A 759 -24.56 31.32 -40.71
N GLU A 760 -24.67 30.89 -41.97
CA GLU A 760 -23.84 31.43 -43.04
C GLU A 760 -24.18 32.90 -43.27
N ALA A 761 -23.17 33.75 -43.47
CA ALA A 761 -23.34 35.18 -43.66
C ALA A 761 -24.32 35.53 -44.78
N GLU A 762 -24.23 34.85 -45.92
CA GLU A 762 -25.11 35.01 -47.07
C GLU A 762 -26.56 34.66 -46.71
N ALA A 763 -26.78 33.48 -46.12
CA ALA A 763 -28.11 32.96 -45.76
C ALA A 763 -28.89 33.89 -44.81
N ILE A 764 -28.24 34.35 -43.72
CA ILE A 764 -28.92 35.18 -42.72
C ILE A 764 -29.10 36.63 -43.19
N ARG A 765 -28.19 37.15 -44.02
CA ARG A 765 -28.35 38.47 -44.65
C ARG A 765 -29.48 38.46 -45.68
N GLU A 766 -29.61 37.40 -46.48
CA GLU A 766 -30.73 37.23 -47.42
C GLU A 766 -32.07 37.09 -46.69
N TRP A 767 -32.12 36.30 -45.60
CA TRP A 767 -33.31 36.16 -44.76
C TRP A 767 -33.80 37.52 -44.22
N LEU A 768 -32.90 38.31 -43.63
CA LEU A 768 -33.20 39.65 -43.14
C LEU A 768 -33.57 40.63 -44.28
N ALA A 769 -32.87 40.56 -45.42
CA ALA A 769 -33.12 41.44 -46.57
C ALA A 769 -34.49 41.20 -47.23
N ASN A 770 -35.00 39.97 -47.17
CA ASN A 770 -36.37 39.63 -47.59
C ASN A 770 -37.46 40.10 -46.62
N GLY A 771 -37.10 40.84 -45.56
CA GLY A 771 -38.04 41.47 -44.63
C GLY A 771 -38.50 40.59 -43.48
N HIS A 772 -37.83 39.46 -43.23
CA HIS A 772 -38.10 38.62 -42.06
C HIS A 772 -37.42 39.19 -40.81
N ASP A 773 -38.21 39.46 -39.77
CA ASP A 773 -37.73 39.87 -38.44
C ASP A 773 -37.82 38.74 -37.39
N THR A 774 -37.98 37.49 -37.85
CA THR A 774 -38.03 36.28 -37.02
C THR A 774 -36.80 35.39 -37.20
N SER A 775 -36.45 34.66 -36.15
CA SER A 775 -35.37 33.68 -36.10
C SER A 775 -35.64 32.54 -37.10
N PRO A 776 -34.71 32.24 -38.03
CA PRO A 776 -34.85 31.09 -38.93
C PRO A 776 -34.97 29.74 -38.20
N MET A 777 -34.40 29.62 -37.00
CA MET A 777 -34.39 28.39 -36.20
C MET A 777 -35.60 28.20 -35.28
N THR A 778 -36.18 29.28 -34.76
CA THR A 778 -37.25 29.22 -33.75
C THR A 778 -38.57 29.85 -34.21
N ASN A 779 -38.55 30.60 -35.30
CA ASN A 779 -39.64 31.46 -35.80
C ASN A 779 -40.19 32.47 -34.76
N LEU A 780 -39.42 32.76 -33.71
CA LEU A 780 -39.69 33.83 -32.76
C LEU A 780 -39.14 35.16 -33.31
N LYS A 781 -39.79 36.29 -33.01
CA LYS A 781 -39.29 37.63 -33.39
C LYS A 781 -37.92 37.88 -32.74
N MET A 782 -36.95 38.33 -33.52
CA MET A 782 -35.61 38.71 -33.04
C MET A 782 -35.64 40.10 -32.40
N GLU A 783 -34.78 40.33 -31.40
CA GLU A 783 -34.71 41.60 -30.69
C GLU A 783 -34.10 42.72 -31.56
N ASP A 784 -33.14 42.37 -32.41
CA ASP A 784 -32.62 43.23 -33.48
C ASP A 784 -32.20 42.40 -34.72
N CYS A 785 -31.54 43.05 -35.69
CA CYS A 785 -31.06 42.45 -36.93
C CYS A 785 -29.52 42.49 -37.05
N ASN A 786 -28.81 42.63 -35.93
CA ASN A 786 -27.35 42.67 -35.89
C ASN A 786 -26.75 41.28 -36.11
N LEU A 787 -25.59 41.25 -36.76
CA LEU A 787 -24.88 40.02 -37.13
C LEU A 787 -23.41 40.12 -36.71
N ILE A 788 -22.98 39.22 -35.82
CA ILE A 788 -21.65 39.23 -35.19
C ILE A 788 -20.81 38.06 -35.72
N PRO A 789 -19.61 38.28 -36.29
CA PRO A 789 -18.77 37.19 -36.79
C PRO A 789 -18.35 36.18 -35.71
N ASN A 790 -18.65 34.90 -35.93
CA ASN A 790 -18.26 33.80 -35.05
C ASN A 790 -16.84 33.31 -35.40
N HIS A 791 -15.84 34.15 -35.14
CA HIS A 791 -14.45 33.84 -35.45
C HIS A 791 -13.95 32.53 -34.79
N ALA A 792 -14.47 32.18 -33.60
CA ALA A 792 -14.16 30.92 -32.92
C ALA A 792 -14.66 29.70 -33.72
N LEU A 793 -15.90 29.75 -34.23
CA LEU A 793 -16.44 28.67 -35.07
C LEU A 793 -15.76 28.64 -36.45
N HIS A 794 -15.46 29.79 -37.04
CA HIS A 794 -14.71 29.90 -38.30
C HIS A 794 -13.34 29.22 -38.20
N LEU A 795 -12.57 29.52 -37.14
CA LEU A 795 -11.29 28.87 -36.88
C LEU A 795 -11.44 27.37 -36.59
N ALA A 796 -12.46 26.95 -35.83
CA ALA A 796 -12.73 25.53 -35.59
C ALA A 796 -13.09 24.76 -36.89
N ILE A 797 -13.81 25.39 -37.82
CA ILE A 797 -14.11 24.83 -39.15
C ILE A 797 -12.84 24.76 -40.00
N GLN A 798 -12.00 25.81 -39.99
CA GLN A 798 -10.71 25.80 -40.69
C GLN A 798 -9.77 24.71 -40.14
N ASP A 799 -9.62 24.57 -38.82
CA ASP A 799 -8.83 23.50 -38.20
C ASP A 799 -9.38 22.11 -38.57
N TRP A 800 -10.70 21.94 -38.60
CA TRP A 800 -11.33 20.68 -39.03
C TRP A 800 -11.06 20.36 -40.52
N GLN A 801 -11.00 21.37 -41.39
CA GLN A 801 -10.61 21.24 -42.80
C GLN A 801 -9.10 20.98 -42.95
N ASN A 802 -8.25 21.64 -42.16
CA ASN A 802 -6.79 21.59 -42.25
C ASN A 802 -6.17 20.31 -41.65
N GLN A 803 -6.90 19.59 -40.79
CA GLN A 803 -6.39 18.37 -40.15
C GLN A 803 -6.32 17.13 -41.06
N TRP A 804 -6.75 17.19 -42.34
CA TRP A 804 -6.89 16.03 -43.25
C TRP A 804 -6.61 16.32 -44.71
#